data_AF-A0A1A8CQ26-F1
#
_entry.id   AF-A0A1A8CQ26-F1
#
_cell.length_a   1.000
_cell.length_b   1.000
_cell.length_c   1.000
_cell.angle_alpha   90.00
_cell.angle_beta   90.00
_cell.angle_gamma   90.00
#
_symmetry.space_group_name_H-M   'P 1'
#
loop_
_entity.id
_entity.type
_entity.pdbx_description
1 polymer ?
#
loop_
_entity_poly.entity_id
_entity_poly.type
_entity_poly.pdbx_seq_one_letter_code
_entity_poly.pdbx_strand_id
1 'polypeptide(L)'
;MLCVLSHFKLTETSSRYARKISGTTALQEALKEKQQHIEQLLAERDLERAEVAKATSHICEVEKELSVLKAQHLQYVTENESALQQVKALLAGTQKDKVELANQLEEEKRKVEDLQFRVEEESITKGDLEQTTVEEQSRIVQLEEELSLRRAETEELQAQLRRADASSQPAGDAAQPETLLLREQLLSAGRELHQESSELKEKHENALASSRQEISSLRAVVEKQNLEISEMKQKVQQATKENVEMMDSWKAKFDSLVSDHQRSLEELKASLSRDPAASQGQEQDAQELRTTLESLKMEHQLEVENLKAKHKIEAAILTKEREDLRARLQEVGDQVAEGSQAWRSEAEAQSSKAALNEASQKLQKAEVRLAEMEKLQTEQDKTRAELQDRLELSEKKMTDYQALQKAQAESQEEIQKLEEKLRVTANQLQAVQSDRYTSRDANMIEDNEISDDKRTLKQNIEETMEKLLKREKEVSTLTSQVEALKSQVGALESKVHSGEKKAEVLAKEKMRVEAELESMTRKSHDASGQLVSISQELLKKERSLNELRVLLLESHRHSRDTEKDLSREVHKAEWKVKEQKLQDDIKTLREKVLLLGRERSSPDHRRYSMLDPSALDSEVTRLRQRLLGTEEALRNALEHNQEVDQLVQAMRKRPDKSQVLGANSANGIHHQESDSTRDEQH
;
A
#
# COMPACT_ATOMS: atom_id res chain seq x y z
N MET A 1 -27.75 103.97 -82.09
CA MET A 1 -28.84 103.26 -81.37
C MET A 1 -28.89 101.77 -81.72
N LEU A 2 -28.88 101.37 -83.00
CA LEU A 2 -28.86 99.95 -83.43
C LEU A 2 -27.67 99.13 -82.90
N CYS A 3 -26.46 99.68 -82.86
CA CYS A 3 -25.29 98.99 -82.27
C CYS A 3 -25.45 98.68 -80.78
N VAL A 4 -26.10 99.56 -80.01
CA VAL A 4 -26.27 99.40 -78.54
C VAL A 4 -27.29 98.30 -78.23
N LEU A 5 -28.41 98.26 -78.96
CA LEU A 5 -29.42 97.19 -78.87
C LEU A 5 -28.87 95.83 -79.31
N SER A 6 -28.05 95.80 -80.36
CA SER A 6 -27.38 94.58 -80.80
C SER A 6 -26.36 94.08 -79.77
N HIS A 7 -25.61 94.99 -79.14
CA HIS A 7 -24.65 94.64 -78.09
C HIS A 7 -25.38 94.08 -76.87
N PHE A 8 -26.46 94.73 -76.42
CA PHE A 8 -27.25 94.28 -75.26
C PHE A 8 -27.87 92.89 -75.46
N LYS A 9 -28.44 92.62 -76.64
CA LYS A 9 -28.97 91.28 -76.99
C LYS A 9 -27.87 90.22 -77.03
N LEU A 10 -26.67 90.55 -77.52
CA LEU A 10 -25.51 89.64 -77.50
C LEU A 10 -25.06 89.34 -76.07
N THR A 11 -25.02 90.37 -75.20
CA THR A 11 -24.61 90.22 -73.80
C THR A 11 -25.62 89.39 -73.00
N GLU A 12 -26.93 89.59 -73.22
CA GLU A 12 -27.97 88.81 -72.53
C GLU A 12 -27.97 87.33 -72.97
N THR A 13 -27.83 87.07 -74.27
CA THR A 13 -27.74 85.70 -74.80
C THR A 13 -26.45 85.01 -74.36
N SER A 14 -25.32 85.72 -74.35
CA SER A 14 -24.06 85.23 -73.77
C SER A 14 -24.17 84.92 -72.28
N SER A 15 -24.86 85.76 -71.50
CA SER A 15 -25.09 85.53 -70.06
C SER A 15 -25.97 84.31 -69.79
N ARG A 16 -27.02 84.08 -70.60
CA ARG A 16 -27.87 82.89 -70.50
C ARG A 16 -27.11 81.62 -70.88
N TYR A 17 -26.29 81.68 -71.93
CA TYR A 17 -25.46 80.54 -72.34
C TYR A 17 -24.39 80.20 -71.29
N ALA A 18 -23.72 81.20 -70.72
CA ALA A 18 -22.76 81.02 -69.62
C ALA A 18 -23.38 80.40 -68.37
N ARG A 19 -24.60 80.84 -67.97
CA ARG A 19 -25.35 80.22 -66.86
C ARG A 19 -25.77 78.79 -67.15
N LYS A 20 -26.20 78.50 -68.38
CA LYS A 20 -26.59 77.14 -68.78
C LYS A 20 -25.38 76.20 -68.76
N ILE A 21 -24.24 76.63 -69.31
CA ILE A 21 -22.98 75.87 -69.27
C ILE A 21 -22.55 75.63 -67.82
N SER A 22 -22.50 76.69 -67.00
CA SER A 22 -22.11 76.61 -65.58
C SER A 22 -23.02 75.66 -64.78
N GLY A 23 -24.33 75.68 -65.03
CA GLY A 23 -25.27 74.73 -64.43
C GLY A 23 -25.04 73.28 -64.86
N THR A 24 -24.76 73.03 -66.14
CA THR A 24 -24.36 71.68 -66.62
C THR A 24 -23.01 71.23 -66.08
N THR A 25 -22.03 72.12 -65.95
CA THR A 25 -20.71 71.80 -65.38
C THR A 25 -20.82 71.41 -63.91
N ALA A 26 -21.58 72.16 -63.11
CA ALA A 26 -21.80 71.84 -61.70
C ALA A 26 -22.51 70.48 -61.50
N LEU A 27 -23.46 70.14 -62.38
CA LEU A 27 -24.14 68.83 -62.37
C LEU A 27 -23.18 67.69 -62.77
N GLN A 28 -22.30 67.92 -63.74
CA GLN A 28 -21.28 66.95 -64.15
C GLN A 28 -20.24 66.71 -63.04
N GLU A 29 -19.83 67.77 -62.36
CA GLU A 29 -18.93 67.69 -61.20
C GLU A 29 -19.59 66.92 -60.05
N ALA A 30 -20.82 67.25 -59.67
CA ALA A 30 -21.56 66.52 -58.64
C ALA A 30 -21.76 65.04 -59.00
N LEU A 31 -22.04 64.72 -60.27
CA LEU A 31 -22.18 63.34 -60.73
C LEU A 31 -20.84 62.59 -60.65
N LYS A 32 -19.72 63.25 -61.00
CA LYS A 32 -18.38 62.69 -60.89
C LYS A 32 -17.98 62.45 -59.42
N GLU A 33 -18.31 63.36 -58.52
CA GLU A 33 -18.10 63.20 -57.07
C GLU A 33 -18.91 62.03 -56.51
N LYS A 34 -20.19 61.88 -56.92
CA LYS A 34 -21.01 60.73 -56.52
C LYS A 34 -20.46 59.43 -57.06
N GLN A 35 -19.98 59.41 -58.29
CA GLN A 35 -19.32 58.24 -58.88
C GLN A 35 -18.07 57.85 -58.10
N GLN A 36 -17.21 58.83 -57.75
CA GLN A 36 -16.02 58.59 -56.93
C GLN A 36 -16.38 58.06 -55.53
N HIS A 37 -17.45 58.57 -54.91
CA HIS A 37 -17.90 58.08 -53.61
C HIS A 37 -18.41 56.64 -53.67
N ILE A 38 -19.14 56.27 -54.74
CA ILE A 38 -19.57 54.88 -54.96
C ILE A 38 -18.35 53.96 -55.12
N GLU A 39 -17.34 54.38 -55.89
CA GLU A 39 -16.09 53.62 -56.06
C GLU A 39 -15.33 53.45 -54.73
N GLN A 40 -15.27 54.50 -53.90
CA GLN A 40 -14.69 54.42 -52.56
C GLN A 40 -15.43 53.41 -51.67
N LEU A 41 -16.77 53.48 -51.61
CA LEU A 41 -17.57 52.56 -50.80
C LEU A 41 -17.42 51.09 -51.27
N LEU A 42 -17.28 50.86 -52.58
CA LEU A 42 -17.02 49.52 -53.11
C LEU A 42 -15.64 49.01 -52.67
N ALA A 43 -14.62 49.86 -52.69
CA ALA A 43 -13.28 49.52 -52.22
C ALA A 43 -13.24 49.23 -50.71
N GLU A 44 -13.94 50.04 -49.90
CA GLU A 44 -14.08 49.83 -48.45
C GLU A 44 -14.77 48.48 -48.15
N ARG A 45 -15.90 48.18 -48.82
CA ARG A 45 -16.59 46.90 -48.69
C ARG A 45 -15.69 45.71 -49.08
N ASP A 46 -14.89 45.84 -50.13
CA ASP A 46 -14.01 44.76 -50.57
C ASP A 46 -12.83 44.54 -49.60
N LEU A 47 -12.32 45.60 -48.98
CA LEU A 47 -11.36 45.53 -47.89
C LEU A 47 -11.97 44.82 -46.67
N GLU A 48 -13.16 45.21 -46.24
CA GLU A 48 -13.88 44.58 -45.12
C GLU A 48 -14.11 43.07 -45.38
N ARG A 49 -14.50 42.70 -46.61
CA ARG A 49 -14.65 41.28 -46.99
C ARG A 49 -13.33 40.51 -46.91
N ALA A 50 -12.23 41.12 -47.33
CA ALA A 50 -10.92 40.50 -47.23
C ALA A 50 -10.48 40.32 -45.76
N GLU A 51 -10.75 41.32 -44.91
CA GLU A 51 -10.48 41.24 -43.47
C GLU A 51 -11.32 40.17 -42.78
N VAL A 52 -12.61 40.09 -43.10
CA VAL A 52 -13.50 39.03 -42.60
C VAL A 52 -13.00 37.65 -43.05
N ALA A 53 -12.64 37.47 -44.33
CA ALA A 53 -12.11 36.19 -44.81
C ALA A 53 -10.82 35.79 -44.08
N LYS A 54 -9.93 36.75 -43.79
CA LYS A 54 -8.70 36.52 -43.02
C LYS A 54 -9.01 36.13 -41.58
N ALA A 55 -9.95 36.82 -40.92
CA ALA A 55 -10.39 36.48 -39.57
C ALA A 55 -11.02 35.09 -39.51
N THR A 56 -11.86 34.72 -40.47
CA THR A 56 -12.45 33.38 -40.55
C THR A 56 -11.38 32.29 -40.73
N SER A 57 -10.38 32.51 -41.58
CA SER A 57 -9.26 31.57 -41.74
C SER A 57 -8.49 31.37 -40.44
N HIS A 58 -8.19 32.46 -39.72
CA HIS A 58 -7.47 32.38 -38.45
C HIS A 58 -8.27 31.65 -37.38
N ILE A 59 -9.59 31.87 -37.32
CA ILE A 59 -10.49 31.11 -36.43
C ILE A 59 -10.41 29.61 -36.74
N CYS A 60 -10.48 29.21 -38.01
CA CYS A 60 -10.36 27.81 -38.39
C CYS A 60 -9.00 27.18 -38.02
N GLU A 61 -7.91 27.93 -38.15
CA GLU A 61 -6.57 27.48 -37.72
C GLU A 61 -6.51 27.24 -36.21
N VAL A 62 -6.99 28.20 -35.41
CA VAL A 62 -7.03 28.09 -33.95
C VAL A 62 -7.95 26.94 -33.51
N GLU A 63 -9.10 26.75 -34.15
CA GLU A 63 -10.00 25.63 -33.86
C GLU A 63 -9.35 24.27 -34.13
N LYS A 64 -8.54 24.19 -35.20
CA LYS A 64 -7.77 22.98 -35.52
C LYS A 64 -6.68 22.71 -34.48
N GLU A 65 -5.92 23.72 -34.10
CA GLU A 65 -4.89 23.62 -33.05
C GLU A 65 -5.50 23.20 -31.71
N LEU A 66 -6.63 23.81 -31.34
CA LEU A 66 -7.36 23.49 -30.12
C LEU A 66 -7.89 22.04 -30.14
N SER A 67 -8.34 21.56 -31.29
CA SER A 67 -8.76 20.16 -31.46
C SER A 67 -7.61 19.18 -31.28
N VAL A 68 -6.43 19.49 -31.83
CA VAL A 68 -5.21 18.67 -31.65
C VAL A 68 -4.78 18.66 -30.18
N LEU A 69 -4.77 19.82 -29.53
CA LEU A 69 -4.40 19.93 -28.13
C LEU A 69 -5.35 19.15 -27.21
N LYS A 70 -6.66 19.19 -27.50
CA LYS A 70 -7.66 18.38 -26.80
C LYS A 70 -7.40 16.88 -26.98
N ALA A 71 -7.09 16.43 -28.19
CA ALA A 71 -6.79 15.03 -28.45
C ALA A 71 -5.52 14.56 -27.71
N GLN A 72 -4.45 15.36 -27.74
CA GLN A 72 -3.22 15.09 -27.00
C GLN A 72 -3.43 15.04 -25.49
N HIS A 73 -4.21 15.98 -24.95
CA HIS A 73 -4.52 15.98 -23.52
C HIS A 73 -5.33 14.75 -23.12
N LEU A 74 -6.33 14.36 -23.91
CA LEU A 74 -7.10 13.15 -23.66
C LEU A 74 -6.21 11.91 -23.65
N GLN A 75 -5.31 11.80 -24.64
CA GLN A 75 -4.34 10.70 -24.69
C GLN A 75 -3.45 10.67 -23.45
N TYR A 76 -2.87 11.81 -23.06
CA TYR A 76 -2.04 11.91 -21.86
C TYR A 76 -2.80 11.50 -20.59
N VAL A 77 -4.06 11.93 -20.44
CA VAL A 77 -4.90 11.53 -19.31
C VAL A 77 -5.11 10.02 -19.30
N THR A 78 -5.47 9.41 -20.43
CA THR A 78 -5.70 7.97 -20.52
C THR A 78 -4.43 7.14 -20.23
N GLU A 79 -3.27 7.59 -20.71
CA GLU A 79 -1.98 6.92 -20.45
C GLU A 79 -1.63 6.99 -18.96
N ASN A 80 -1.79 8.14 -18.31
CA ASN A 80 -1.55 8.28 -16.88
C ASN A 80 -2.54 7.48 -16.03
N GLU A 81 -3.82 7.45 -16.41
CA GLU A 81 -4.82 6.61 -15.73
C GLU A 81 -4.44 5.13 -15.82
N SER A 82 -4.01 4.66 -17.00
CA SER A 82 -3.56 3.27 -17.19
C SER A 82 -2.30 2.94 -16.37
N ALA A 83 -1.31 3.86 -16.32
CA ALA A 83 -0.11 3.69 -15.53
C ALA A 83 -0.43 3.66 -14.02
N LEU A 84 -1.34 4.53 -13.57
CA LEU A 84 -1.80 4.53 -12.18
C LEU A 84 -2.51 3.22 -11.81
N GLN A 85 -3.35 2.68 -12.71
CA GLN A 85 -3.99 1.37 -12.51
C GLN A 85 -2.95 0.24 -12.42
N GLN A 86 -1.93 0.25 -13.27
CA GLN A 86 -0.86 -0.75 -13.24
C GLN A 86 -0.08 -0.69 -11.91
N VAL A 87 0.31 0.51 -11.45
CA VAL A 87 1.00 0.69 -10.17
C VAL A 87 0.12 0.25 -8.99
N LYS A 88 -1.18 0.56 -9.02
CA LYS A 88 -2.12 0.09 -7.99
C LYS A 88 -2.22 -1.44 -7.95
N ALA A 89 -2.26 -2.11 -9.10
CA ALA A 89 -2.31 -3.56 -9.17
C ALA A 89 -1.03 -4.21 -8.62
N LEU A 90 0.15 -3.67 -8.97
CA LEU A 90 1.43 -4.12 -8.43
C LEU A 90 1.50 -3.93 -6.91
N LEU A 91 1.05 -2.78 -6.41
CA LEU A 91 1.01 -2.52 -4.98
C LEU A 91 0.10 -3.52 -4.26
N ALA A 92 -1.09 -3.81 -4.80
CA ALA A 92 -2.00 -4.81 -4.24
C ALA A 92 -1.36 -6.21 -4.21
N GLY A 93 -0.66 -6.61 -5.28
CA GLY A 93 0.09 -7.86 -5.35
C GLY A 93 1.17 -7.94 -4.26
N THR A 94 2.04 -6.93 -4.17
CA THR A 94 3.09 -6.89 -3.14
C THR A 94 2.54 -6.89 -1.71
N GLN A 95 1.38 -6.26 -1.48
CA GLN A 95 0.73 -6.25 -0.17
C GLN A 95 0.17 -7.63 0.18
N LYS A 96 -0.36 -8.37 -0.80
CA LYS A 96 -0.80 -9.75 -0.62
C LYS A 96 0.40 -10.65 -0.28
N ASP A 97 1.47 -10.57 -1.05
CA ASP A 97 2.70 -11.36 -0.81
C ASP A 97 3.28 -11.06 0.58
N LYS A 98 3.28 -9.79 1.00
CA LYS A 98 3.71 -9.41 2.35
C LYS A 98 2.90 -10.11 3.45
N VAL A 99 1.58 -10.20 3.29
CA VAL A 99 0.70 -10.88 4.26
C VAL A 99 0.96 -12.38 4.25
N GLU A 100 1.12 -12.99 3.08
CA GLU A 100 1.42 -14.42 2.97
C GLU A 100 2.78 -14.77 3.60
N LEU A 101 3.81 -13.96 3.36
CA LEU A 101 5.13 -14.12 3.98
C LEU A 101 5.09 -13.89 5.50
N ALA A 102 4.27 -12.95 5.98
CA ALA A 102 4.09 -12.74 7.41
C ALA A 102 3.44 -13.96 8.07
N ASN A 103 2.42 -14.56 7.45
CA ASN A 103 1.78 -15.78 7.94
C ASN A 103 2.75 -16.97 7.95
N GLN A 104 3.53 -17.17 6.88
CA GLN A 104 4.57 -18.20 6.84
C GLN A 104 5.61 -18.01 7.95
N LEU A 105 6.02 -16.77 8.21
CA LEU A 105 6.94 -16.46 9.30
C LEU A 105 6.35 -16.82 10.67
N GLU A 106 5.06 -16.57 10.89
CA GLU A 106 4.37 -16.97 12.13
C GLU A 106 4.28 -18.49 12.29
N GLU A 107 4.01 -19.21 11.20
CA GLU A 107 3.99 -20.68 11.22
C GLU A 107 5.37 -21.27 11.53
N GLU A 108 6.43 -20.75 10.92
CA GLU A 108 7.79 -21.19 11.21
C GLU A 108 8.20 -20.85 12.65
N LYS A 109 7.78 -19.70 13.20
CA LYS A 109 7.98 -19.38 14.61
C LYS A 109 7.32 -20.41 15.53
N ARG A 110 6.07 -20.80 15.26
CA ARG A 110 5.39 -21.86 16.03
C ARG A 110 6.12 -23.20 15.94
N LYS A 111 6.59 -23.59 14.75
CA LYS A 111 7.39 -24.83 14.59
C LYS A 111 8.69 -24.78 15.38
N VAL A 112 9.36 -23.62 15.41
CA VAL A 112 10.58 -23.42 16.21
C VAL A 112 10.27 -23.54 17.70
N GLU A 113 9.18 -22.96 18.18
CA GLU A 113 8.71 -23.09 19.56
C GLU A 113 8.41 -24.56 19.92
N ASP A 114 7.70 -25.30 19.04
CA ASP A 114 7.43 -26.73 19.24
C ASP A 114 8.72 -27.56 19.29
N LEU A 115 9.68 -27.28 18.41
CA LEU A 115 10.98 -27.96 18.40
C LEU A 115 11.80 -27.61 19.65
N GLN A 116 11.76 -26.36 20.12
CA GLN A 116 12.41 -25.96 21.36
C GLN A 116 11.84 -26.75 22.55
N PHE A 117 10.51 -26.84 22.65
CA PHE A 117 9.87 -27.63 23.70
C PHE A 117 10.30 -29.10 23.68
N ARG A 118 10.33 -29.72 22.49
CA ARG A 118 10.79 -31.11 22.34
C ARG A 118 12.25 -31.31 22.73
N VAL A 119 13.12 -30.37 22.36
CA VAL A 119 14.55 -30.44 22.75
C VAL A 119 14.71 -30.28 24.25
N GLU A 120 13.92 -29.41 24.89
CA GLU A 120 13.90 -29.27 26.35
C GLU A 120 13.42 -30.55 27.05
N GLU A 121 12.35 -31.18 26.55
CA GLU A 121 11.85 -32.46 27.07
C GLU A 121 12.88 -33.59 26.93
N GLU A 122 13.49 -33.74 25.74
CA GLU A 122 14.57 -34.71 25.51
C GLU A 122 15.80 -34.41 26.40
N SER A 123 16.11 -33.14 26.65
CA SER A 123 17.23 -32.75 27.53
C SER A 123 16.95 -33.10 29.00
N ILE A 124 15.72 -32.92 29.47
CA ILE A 124 15.31 -33.32 30.83
C ILE A 124 15.41 -34.84 30.98
N THR A 125 14.80 -35.60 30.05
CA THR A 125 14.85 -37.07 30.11
C THR A 125 16.26 -37.63 30.03
N LYS A 126 17.13 -37.02 29.22
CA LYS A 126 18.55 -37.38 29.17
C LYS A 126 19.24 -37.10 30.51
N GLY A 127 18.97 -35.96 31.14
CA GLY A 127 19.49 -35.62 32.46
C GLY A 127 19.10 -36.66 33.52
N ASP A 128 17.84 -37.08 33.54
CA ASP A 128 17.34 -38.12 34.46
C ASP A 128 18.04 -39.48 34.22
N LEU A 129 18.24 -39.86 32.97
CA LEU A 129 18.97 -41.08 32.59
C LEU A 129 20.45 -41.02 33.00
N GLU A 130 21.10 -39.87 32.81
CA GLU A 130 22.48 -39.68 33.25
C GLU A 130 22.59 -39.75 34.77
N GLN A 131 21.65 -39.14 35.51
CA GLN A 131 21.60 -39.22 36.97
C GLN A 131 21.42 -40.66 37.45
N THR A 132 20.44 -41.40 36.92
CA THR A 132 20.23 -42.82 37.26
C THR A 132 21.45 -43.68 36.91
N THR A 133 22.14 -43.38 35.80
CA THR A 133 23.40 -44.08 35.45
C THR A 133 24.50 -43.81 36.47
N VAL A 134 24.65 -42.56 36.94
CA VAL A 134 25.63 -42.20 37.97
C VAL A 134 25.29 -42.86 39.31
N GLU A 135 24.01 -42.89 39.70
CA GLU A 135 23.53 -43.56 40.91
C GLU A 135 23.81 -45.08 40.87
N GLU A 136 23.51 -45.75 39.76
CA GLU A 136 23.80 -47.17 39.58
C GLU A 136 25.32 -47.46 39.55
N GLN A 137 26.13 -46.59 38.92
CA GLN A 137 27.59 -46.70 38.98
C GLN A 137 28.11 -46.59 40.42
N SER A 138 27.60 -45.64 41.21
CA SER A 138 27.97 -45.50 42.63
C SER A 138 27.56 -46.74 43.42
N ARG A 139 26.37 -47.27 43.17
CA ARG A 139 25.89 -48.51 43.80
C ARG A 139 26.74 -49.72 43.46
N ILE A 140 27.20 -49.83 42.20
CA ILE A 140 28.13 -50.89 41.78
C ILE A 140 29.45 -50.77 42.55
N VAL A 141 30.02 -49.56 42.64
CA VAL A 141 31.28 -49.34 43.39
C VAL A 141 31.11 -49.72 44.87
N GLN A 142 30.00 -49.35 45.50
CA GLN A 142 29.70 -49.76 46.88
C GLN A 142 29.61 -51.28 47.03
N LEU A 143 28.91 -51.96 46.12
CA LEU A 143 28.83 -53.43 46.12
C LEU A 143 30.18 -54.09 45.86
N GLU A 144 31.02 -53.51 45.02
CA GLU A 144 32.39 -53.98 44.78
C GLU A 144 33.27 -53.85 46.03
N GLU A 145 33.15 -52.74 46.75
CA GLU A 145 33.82 -52.52 48.04
C GLU A 145 33.32 -53.53 49.10
N GLU A 146 32.00 -53.69 49.25
CA GLU A 146 31.41 -54.69 50.16
C GLU A 146 31.86 -56.11 49.80
N LEU A 147 31.88 -56.48 48.52
CA LEU A 147 32.37 -57.77 48.06
C LEU A 147 33.87 -57.94 48.36
N SER A 148 34.67 -56.89 48.22
CA SER A 148 36.10 -56.92 48.55
C SER A 148 36.32 -57.12 50.05
N LEU A 149 35.57 -56.43 50.91
CA LEU A 149 35.60 -56.58 52.35
C LEU A 149 35.13 -57.97 52.77
N ARG A 150 34.03 -58.47 52.20
CA ARG A 150 33.55 -59.83 52.47
C ARG A 150 34.53 -60.88 51.99
N ARG A 151 35.21 -60.69 50.85
CA ARG A 151 36.31 -61.58 50.43
C ARG A 151 37.45 -61.56 51.44
N ALA A 152 37.91 -60.39 51.87
CA ALA A 152 38.95 -60.25 52.89
C ALA A 152 38.54 -60.89 54.22
N GLU A 153 37.30 -60.68 54.68
CA GLU A 153 36.73 -61.34 55.86
C GLU A 153 36.64 -62.86 55.67
N THR A 154 36.25 -63.37 54.49
CA THR A 154 36.24 -64.82 54.26
C THR A 154 37.64 -65.41 54.19
N GLU A 155 38.63 -64.69 53.65
CA GLU A 155 40.03 -65.10 53.67
C GLU A 155 40.58 -65.08 55.10
N GLU A 156 40.25 -64.05 55.88
CA GLU A 156 40.61 -63.96 57.28
C GLU A 156 39.91 -65.03 58.11
N LEU A 157 38.61 -65.25 57.94
CA LEU A 157 37.86 -66.32 58.58
C LEU A 157 38.32 -67.69 58.11
N GLN A 158 38.77 -67.88 56.86
CA GLN A 158 39.42 -69.11 56.43
C GLN A 158 40.81 -69.28 57.08
N ALA A 159 41.56 -68.20 57.28
CA ALA A 159 42.83 -68.22 58.00
C ALA A 159 42.63 -68.45 59.50
N GLN A 160 41.57 -67.87 60.07
CA GLN A 160 41.14 -68.04 61.45
C GLN A 160 40.52 -69.42 61.64
N LEU A 161 39.77 -69.99 60.70
CA LEU A 161 39.28 -71.37 60.72
C LEU A 161 40.44 -72.34 60.56
N ARG A 162 41.43 -72.05 59.71
CA ARG A 162 42.71 -72.78 59.73
C ARG A 162 43.46 -72.65 61.06
N ARG A 163 43.25 -71.57 61.83
CA ARG A 163 43.74 -71.40 63.22
C ARG A 163 42.78 -71.90 64.30
N ALA A 164 41.48 -72.06 64.04
CA ALA A 164 40.40 -72.35 65.00
C ALA A 164 39.91 -73.81 64.87
N ASP A 165 40.14 -74.44 63.72
CA ASP A 165 40.46 -75.87 63.63
C ASP A 165 41.72 -76.20 64.47
N ALA A 166 42.48 -75.20 64.92
CA ALA A 166 43.47 -75.32 65.99
C ALA A 166 43.01 -74.76 67.37
N SER A 167 41.84 -74.12 67.49
CA SER A 167 41.26 -73.65 68.77
C SER A 167 39.77 -73.22 68.67
N SER A 168 38.85 -74.15 68.95
CA SER A 168 37.44 -74.06 69.38
C SER A 168 36.63 -72.73 69.49
N GLN A 169 35.45 -72.70 68.84
CA GLN A 169 34.04 -72.32 69.23
C GLN A 169 33.65 -70.96 69.93
N PRO A 170 32.36 -70.50 69.80
CA PRO A 170 31.99 -69.11 69.45
C PRO A 170 31.11 -68.31 70.48
N ALA A 171 30.76 -67.07 70.06
CA ALA A 171 29.65 -66.18 70.46
C ALA A 171 29.87 -65.26 71.67
N GLY A 172 29.41 -64.00 71.74
CA GLY A 172 28.56 -63.18 70.86
C GLY A 172 27.73 -62.22 71.73
N ASP A 173 27.92 -60.89 71.60
CA ASP A 173 26.98 -59.82 72.03
C ASP A 173 27.58 -58.42 71.71
N ALA A 174 27.09 -57.68 70.69
CA ALA A 174 27.47 -56.26 70.46
C ALA A 174 26.64 -55.44 69.41
N ALA A 175 25.53 -55.95 68.84
CA ALA A 175 24.87 -55.33 67.68
C ALA A 175 23.77 -54.27 68.02
N GLN A 176 24.07 -53.28 68.85
CA GLN A 176 23.14 -52.17 69.17
C GLN A 176 23.50 -50.75 68.66
N PRO A 177 24.76 -50.38 68.34
CA PRO A 177 25.07 -49.01 67.92
C PRO A 177 24.76 -48.73 66.44
N GLU A 178 24.89 -49.73 65.56
CA GLU A 178 24.68 -49.61 64.10
C GLU A 178 23.22 -49.30 63.75
N THR A 179 22.28 -49.89 64.49
CA THR A 179 20.84 -49.69 64.29
C THR A 179 20.40 -48.27 64.62
N LEU A 180 21.11 -47.59 65.52
CA LEU A 180 20.84 -46.19 65.86
C LEU A 180 21.38 -45.23 64.80
N LEU A 181 22.55 -45.52 64.21
CA LEU A 181 23.12 -44.71 63.14
C LEU A 181 22.29 -44.77 61.85
N LEU A 182 21.82 -45.96 61.46
CA LEU A 182 20.94 -46.12 60.30
C LEU A 182 19.59 -45.41 60.50
N ARG A 183 19.07 -45.40 61.73
CA ARG A 183 17.85 -44.65 62.08
C ARG A 183 18.08 -43.14 61.95
N GLU A 184 19.24 -42.64 62.36
CA GLU A 184 19.60 -41.24 62.26
C GLU A 184 19.80 -40.79 60.80
N GLN A 185 20.40 -41.63 59.96
CA GLN A 185 20.57 -41.38 58.52
C GLN A 185 19.24 -41.38 57.75
N LEU A 186 18.31 -42.28 58.07
CA LEU A 186 16.96 -42.25 57.48
C LEU A 186 16.19 -40.98 57.87
N LEU A 187 16.40 -40.50 59.10
CA LEU A 187 15.81 -39.23 59.54
C LEU A 187 16.46 -38.02 58.87
N SER A 188 17.75 -38.03 58.53
CA SER A 188 18.39 -36.95 57.78
C SER A 188 17.95 -36.93 56.32
N ALA A 189 17.92 -38.08 55.64
CA ALA A 189 17.40 -38.19 54.28
C ALA A 189 15.92 -37.79 54.20
N GLY A 190 15.12 -38.14 55.22
CA GLY A 190 13.74 -37.67 55.33
C GLY A 190 13.60 -36.17 55.51
N ARG A 191 14.54 -35.51 56.22
CA ARG A 191 14.58 -34.05 56.34
C ARG A 191 15.00 -33.38 55.03
N GLU A 192 15.96 -33.94 54.31
CA GLU A 192 16.43 -33.44 53.02
C GLU A 192 15.35 -33.53 51.95
N LEU A 193 14.69 -34.68 51.79
CA LEU A 193 13.54 -34.82 50.87
C LEU A 193 12.38 -33.87 51.23
N HIS A 194 12.16 -33.63 52.53
CA HIS A 194 11.15 -32.66 52.96
C HIS A 194 11.56 -31.22 52.60
N GLN A 195 12.85 -30.90 52.73
CA GLN A 195 13.41 -29.61 52.37
C GLN A 195 13.39 -29.38 50.86
N GLU A 196 13.79 -30.36 50.05
CA GLU A 196 13.70 -30.29 48.58
C GLU A 196 12.25 -30.19 48.10
N SER A 197 11.33 -30.94 48.73
CA SER A 197 9.90 -30.82 48.44
C SER A 197 9.37 -29.43 48.82
N SER A 198 9.85 -28.84 49.90
CA SER A 198 9.53 -27.47 50.32
C SER A 198 10.05 -26.45 49.30
N GLU A 199 11.30 -26.55 48.88
CA GLU A 199 11.94 -25.64 47.93
C GLU A 199 11.30 -25.74 46.53
N LEU A 200 10.94 -26.94 46.07
CA LEU A 200 10.20 -27.12 44.82
C LEU A 200 8.81 -26.51 44.90
N LYS A 201 8.09 -26.71 46.02
CA LYS A 201 6.79 -26.06 46.24
C LYS A 201 6.91 -24.54 46.22
N GLU A 202 7.92 -23.98 46.88
CA GLU A 202 8.17 -22.54 46.88
C GLU A 202 8.50 -22.01 45.48
N LYS A 203 9.34 -22.73 44.71
CA LYS A 203 9.62 -22.38 43.30
C LYS A 203 8.36 -22.40 42.44
N HIS A 204 7.52 -23.41 42.56
CA HIS A 204 6.24 -23.48 41.85
C HIS A 204 5.28 -22.37 42.28
N GLU A 205 5.22 -22.05 43.58
CA GLU A 205 4.38 -20.96 44.10
C GLU A 205 4.86 -19.59 43.58
N ASN A 206 6.17 -19.37 43.52
CA ASN A 206 6.78 -18.17 42.94
C ASN A 206 6.53 -18.06 41.42
N ALA A 207 6.61 -19.17 40.67
CA ALA A 207 6.28 -19.21 39.26
C ALA A 207 4.77 -18.92 39.02
N LEU A 208 3.90 -19.49 39.85
CA LEU A 208 2.47 -19.18 39.80
C LEU A 208 2.18 -17.71 40.18
N ALA A 209 2.90 -17.15 41.14
CA ALA A 209 2.76 -15.75 41.54
C ALA A 209 3.18 -14.78 40.42
N SER A 210 4.32 -15.05 39.76
CA SER A 210 4.79 -14.23 38.63
C SER A 210 3.86 -14.32 37.41
N SER A 211 3.38 -15.52 37.05
CA SER A 211 2.37 -15.68 35.99
C SER A 211 1.05 -14.96 36.34
N ARG A 212 0.60 -15.03 37.61
CA ARG A 212 -0.57 -14.26 38.07
C ARG A 212 -0.36 -12.74 37.96
N GLN A 213 0.85 -12.25 38.23
CA GLN A 213 1.20 -10.84 38.08
C GLN A 213 1.23 -10.41 36.61
N GLU A 214 1.74 -11.26 35.72
CA GLU A 214 1.72 -10.98 34.29
C GLU A 214 0.28 -10.92 33.76
N ILE A 215 -0.56 -11.89 34.14
CA ILE A 215 -1.99 -11.90 33.79
C ILE A 215 -2.70 -10.65 34.32
N SER A 216 -2.39 -10.19 35.55
CA SER A 216 -3.00 -8.97 36.08
C SER A 216 -2.53 -7.72 35.34
N SER A 217 -1.26 -7.66 34.93
CA SER A 217 -0.73 -6.56 34.11
C SER A 217 -1.39 -6.49 32.73
N LEU A 218 -1.56 -7.64 32.06
CA LEU A 218 -2.23 -7.74 30.77
C LEU A 218 -3.71 -7.35 30.88
N ARG A 219 -4.39 -7.77 31.95
CA ARG A 219 -5.77 -7.33 32.22
C ARG A 219 -5.88 -5.81 32.37
N ALA A 220 -4.95 -5.18 33.09
CA ALA A 220 -4.94 -3.73 33.25
C ALA A 220 -4.73 -3.00 31.91
N VAL A 221 -3.88 -3.53 31.02
CA VAL A 221 -3.68 -3.00 29.66
C VAL A 221 -4.96 -3.12 28.83
N VAL A 222 -5.62 -4.29 28.88
CA VAL A 222 -6.89 -4.51 28.17
C VAL A 222 -8.00 -3.58 28.69
N GLU A 223 -8.10 -3.39 30.00
CA GLU A 223 -9.06 -2.44 30.59
C GLU A 223 -8.78 -1.01 30.13
N LYS A 224 -7.51 -0.57 30.11
CA LYS A 224 -7.12 0.74 29.60
C LYS A 224 -7.50 0.93 28.14
N GLN A 225 -7.20 -0.04 27.28
CA GLN A 225 -7.58 0.01 25.86
C GLN A 225 -9.10 0.04 25.67
N ASN A 226 -9.86 -0.70 26.48
CA ASN A 226 -11.32 -0.67 26.43
C ASN A 226 -11.90 0.70 26.84
N LEU A 227 -11.28 1.38 27.81
CA LEU A 227 -11.64 2.76 28.18
C LEU A 227 -11.37 3.73 27.03
N GLU A 228 -10.19 3.65 26.39
CA GLU A 228 -9.85 4.48 25.23
C GLU A 228 -10.82 4.24 24.05
N ILE A 229 -11.16 2.97 23.76
CA ILE A 229 -12.16 2.62 22.75
C ILE A 229 -13.53 3.24 23.10
N SER A 230 -13.93 3.19 24.36
CA SER A 230 -15.22 3.73 24.82
C SER A 230 -15.25 5.26 24.71
N GLU A 231 -14.16 5.93 25.08
CA GLU A 231 -14.01 7.39 24.94
C GLU A 231 -14.06 7.80 23.47
N MET A 232 -13.34 7.09 22.59
CA MET A 232 -13.35 7.36 21.15
C MET A 232 -14.74 7.13 20.55
N LYS A 233 -15.47 6.09 20.98
CA LYS A 233 -16.87 5.88 20.58
C LYS A 233 -17.76 7.04 21.01
N GLN A 234 -17.61 7.54 22.24
CA GLN A 234 -18.39 8.68 22.73
C GLN A 234 -18.08 9.96 21.93
N LYS A 235 -16.81 10.23 21.61
CA LYS A 235 -16.41 11.37 20.76
C LYS A 235 -17.03 11.30 19.37
N VAL A 236 -17.05 10.12 18.75
CA VAL A 236 -17.70 9.92 17.44
C VAL A 236 -19.21 10.14 17.53
N GLN A 237 -19.88 9.63 18.58
CA GLN A 237 -21.30 9.87 18.79
C GLN A 237 -21.62 11.34 19.01
N GLN A 238 -20.80 12.06 19.79
CA GLN A 238 -20.95 13.49 20.03
C GLN A 238 -20.78 14.30 18.74
N ALA A 239 -19.73 14.04 17.97
CA ALA A 239 -19.52 14.70 16.67
C ALA A 239 -20.67 14.42 15.69
N THR A 240 -21.23 13.21 15.72
CA THR A 240 -22.40 12.84 14.91
C THR A 240 -23.63 13.63 15.35
N LYS A 241 -23.86 13.77 16.65
CA LYS A 241 -24.96 14.55 17.21
C LYS A 241 -24.86 16.04 16.85
N GLU A 242 -23.68 16.63 17.00
CA GLU A 242 -23.43 18.03 16.64
C GLU A 242 -23.62 18.29 15.14
N ASN A 243 -23.20 17.36 14.28
CA ASN A 243 -23.46 17.44 12.84
C ASN A 243 -24.97 17.42 12.53
N VAL A 244 -25.76 16.58 13.21
CA VAL A 244 -27.21 16.53 13.05
C VAL A 244 -27.85 17.84 13.54
N GLU A 245 -27.47 18.34 14.71
CA GLU A 245 -27.98 19.59 15.28
C GLU A 245 -27.64 20.80 14.39
N MET A 246 -26.42 20.84 13.85
CA MET A 246 -26.00 21.82 12.86
C MET A 246 -26.92 21.75 11.64
N MET A 247 -27.10 20.57 11.03
CA MET A 247 -27.97 20.39 9.87
C MET A 247 -29.41 20.84 10.14
N ASP A 248 -29.97 20.54 11.31
CA ASP A 248 -31.31 20.96 11.66
C ASP A 248 -31.41 22.48 11.89
N SER A 249 -30.37 23.11 12.44
CA SER A 249 -30.30 24.58 12.54
C SER A 249 -30.25 25.25 11.16
N TRP A 250 -29.52 24.65 10.20
CA TRP A 250 -29.46 25.13 8.83
C TRP A 250 -30.81 24.96 8.12
N LYS A 251 -31.47 23.81 8.29
CA LYS A 251 -32.84 23.61 7.79
C LYS A 251 -33.80 24.66 8.32
N ALA A 252 -33.80 24.91 9.64
CA ALA A 252 -34.65 25.92 10.25
C ALA A 252 -34.39 27.33 9.70
N LYS A 253 -33.13 27.70 9.44
CA LYS A 253 -32.78 28.98 8.79
C LYS A 253 -33.30 29.04 7.36
N PHE A 254 -33.17 27.97 6.58
CA PHE A 254 -33.74 27.91 5.23
C PHE A 254 -35.26 28.03 5.26
N ASP A 255 -35.94 27.32 6.16
CA ASP A 255 -37.39 27.37 6.30
C ASP A 255 -37.88 28.77 6.72
N SER A 256 -37.15 29.46 7.61
CA SER A 256 -37.42 30.85 7.96
C SER A 256 -37.26 31.78 6.76
N LEU A 257 -36.16 31.64 6.01
CA LEU A 257 -35.90 32.46 4.82
C LEU A 257 -36.99 32.27 3.76
N VAL A 258 -37.41 31.02 3.53
CA VAL A 258 -38.51 30.70 2.62
C VAL A 258 -39.81 31.34 3.12
N SER A 259 -40.10 31.25 4.41
CA SER A 259 -41.30 31.85 5.02
C SER A 259 -41.30 33.37 4.93
N ASP A 260 -40.16 34.02 5.18
CA ASP A 260 -39.99 35.48 5.10
C ASP A 260 -40.14 35.97 3.66
N HIS A 261 -39.54 35.24 2.71
CA HIS A 261 -39.70 35.54 1.29
C HIS A 261 -41.16 35.42 0.87
N GLN A 262 -41.86 34.36 1.32
CA GLN A 262 -43.28 34.18 1.03
C GLN A 262 -44.14 35.29 1.64
N ARG A 263 -43.85 35.73 2.88
CA ARG A 263 -44.52 36.87 3.52
C ARG A 263 -44.30 38.17 2.76
N SER A 264 -43.07 38.44 2.31
CA SER A 264 -42.75 39.63 1.52
C SER A 264 -43.52 39.68 0.19
N LEU A 265 -43.69 38.51 -0.46
CA LEU A 265 -44.49 38.38 -1.67
C LEU A 265 -45.98 38.65 -1.41
N GLU A 266 -46.50 38.19 -0.27
CA GLU A 266 -47.90 38.45 0.14
C GLU A 266 -48.14 39.91 0.50
N GLU A 267 -47.20 40.58 1.18
CA GLU A 267 -47.26 42.02 1.47
C GLU A 267 -47.18 42.87 0.21
N LEU A 268 -46.30 42.53 -0.74
CA LEU A 268 -46.24 43.16 -2.06
C LEU A 268 -47.57 42.99 -2.81
N LYS A 269 -48.15 41.78 -2.81
CA LYS A 269 -49.48 41.56 -3.40
C LYS A 269 -50.57 42.41 -2.72
N ALA A 270 -50.57 42.49 -1.39
CA ALA A 270 -51.54 43.28 -0.65
C ALA A 270 -51.40 44.79 -0.90
N SER A 271 -50.17 45.31 -1.01
CA SER A 271 -49.90 46.72 -1.32
C SER A 271 -50.34 47.11 -2.73
N LEU A 272 -50.16 46.20 -3.71
CA LEU A 272 -50.66 46.34 -5.08
C LEU A 272 -52.19 46.27 -5.19
N SER A 273 -52.87 45.70 -4.18
CA SER A 273 -54.33 45.54 -4.14
C SER A 273 -55.05 46.72 -3.47
N ARG A 274 -54.33 47.74 -2.99
CA ARG A 274 -54.91 48.92 -2.31
C ARG A 274 -55.27 49.99 -3.35
N ASP A 275 -56.56 50.28 -3.48
CA ASP A 275 -57.19 51.05 -4.57
C ASP A 275 -56.59 52.46 -4.84
N PRO A 276 -56.46 52.87 -6.12
CA PRO A 276 -56.13 54.23 -6.52
C PRO A 276 -57.42 55.03 -6.80
N ALA A 277 -57.80 55.91 -5.89
CA ALA A 277 -58.81 56.93 -6.16
C ALA A 277 -58.13 58.30 -6.29
N ALA A 278 -58.18 58.86 -7.51
CA ALA A 278 -57.96 60.26 -7.94
C ALA A 278 -56.70 60.53 -8.81
N SER A 279 -56.88 60.55 -10.14
CA SER A 279 -56.59 61.70 -11.03
C SER A 279 -56.42 61.26 -12.49
N GLN A 280 -57.19 61.86 -13.41
CA GLN A 280 -57.30 61.51 -14.84
C GLN A 280 -56.09 61.87 -15.72
N GLY A 281 -54.94 62.25 -15.12
CA GLY A 281 -53.64 62.27 -15.80
C GLY A 281 -52.81 61.01 -15.56
N GLN A 282 -53.15 60.23 -14.52
CA GLN A 282 -52.44 59.01 -14.14
C GLN A 282 -52.88 57.79 -14.94
N GLU A 283 -53.87 57.87 -15.84
CA GLU A 283 -54.42 56.66 -16.46
C GLU A 283 -53.49 56.09 -17.56
N GLN A 284 -52.74 56.93 -18.28
CA GLN A 284 -51.66 56.47 -19.18
C GLN A 284 -50.44 55.99 -18.40
N ASP A 285 -49.96 56.76 -17.42
CA ASP A 285 -48.81 56.36 -16.59
C ASP A 285 -49.12 55.10 -15.75
N ALA A 286 -50.36 54.95 -15.26
CA ALA A 286 -50.78 53.75 -14.54
C ALA A 286 -50.99 52.57 -15.48
N GLN A 287 -51.44 52.78 -16.72
CA GLN A 287 -51.52 51.71 -17.72
C GLN A 287 -50.11 51.26 -18.13
N GLU A 288 -49.17 52.20 -18.34
CA GLU A 288 -47.76 51.89 -18.63
C GLU A 288 -47.07 51.21 -17.45
N LEU A 289 -47.27 51.70 -16.21
CA LEU A 289 -46.79 51.05 -14.99
C LEU A 289 -47.43 49.67 -14.79
N ARG A 290 -48.69 49.46 -15.17
CA ARG A 290 -49.33 48.13 -15.16
C ARG A 290 -48.70 47.21 -16.20
N THR A 291 -48.46 47.68 -17.43
CA THR A 291 -47.81 46.86 -18.46
C THR A 291 -46.36 46.52 -18.12
N THR A 292 -45.60 47.44 -17.51
CA THR A 292 -44.23 47.18 -17.06
C THR A 292 -44.20 46.27 -15.83
N LEU A 293 -45.15 46.41 -14.91
CA LEU A 293 -45.29 45.50 -13.77
C LEU A 293 -45.73 44.10 -14.20
N GLU A 294 -46.62 43.99 -15.19
CA GLU A 294 -46.98 42.72 -15.80
C GLU A 294 -45.82 42.10 -16.57
N SER A 295 -45.04 42.90 -17.31
CA SER A 295 -43.84 42.40 -17.99
C SER A 295 -42.79 41.92 -17.00
N LEU A 296 -42.54 42.66 -15.91
CA LEU A 296 -41.59 42.28 -14.86
C LEU A 296 -42.05 41.02 -14.10
N LYS A 297 -43.36 40.87 -13.88
CA LYS A 297 -43.94 39.64 -13.29
C LYS A 297 -43.76 38.44 -14.22
N MET A 298 -43.98 38.62 -15.52
CA MET A 298 -43.75 37.56 -16.51
C MET A 298 -42.26 37.21 -16.60
N GLU A 299 -41.37 38.20 -16.59
CA GLU A 299 -39.91 38.01 -16.59
C GLU A 299 -39.45 37.27 -15.33
N HIS A 300 -39.90 37.67 -14.15
CA HIS A 300 -39.61 36.97 -12.91
C HIS A 300 -40.15 35.53 -12.92
N GLN A 301 -41.38 35.33 -13.42
CA GLN A 301 -41.97 33.99 -13.55
C GLN A 301 -41.15 33.10 -14.49
N LEU A 302 -40.68 33.65 -15.63
CA LEU A 302 -39.79 32.95 -16.55
C LEU A 302 -38.44 32.65 -15.90
N GLU A 303 -37.87 33.56 -15.12
CA GLU A 303 -36.61 33.34 -14.41
C GLU A 303 -36.75 32.25 -13.34
N VAL A 304 -37.86 32.22 -12.60
CA VAL A 304 -38.16 31.14 -11.65
C VAL A 304 -38.29 29.79 -12.34
N GLU A 305 -38.99 29.72 -13.48
CA GLU A 305 -39.10 28.48 -14.26
C GLU A 305 -37.75 28.09 -14.91
N ASN A 306 -36.93 29.06 -15.30
CA ASN A 306 -35.57 28.84 -15.81
C ASN A 306 -34.66 28.27 -14.71
N LEU A 307 -34.68 28.84 -13.51
CA LEU A 307 -33.94 28.30 -12.36
C LEU A 307 -34.42 26.90 -11.96
N LYS A 308 -35.73 26.64 -11.98
CA LYS A 308 -36.27 25.28 -11.76
C LYS A 308 -35.81 24.30 -12.83
N ALA A 309 -35.78 24.72 -14.11
CA ALA A 309 -35.30 23.89 -15.21
C ALA A 309 -33.80 23.60 -15.07
N LYS A 310 -33.00 24.63 -14.76
CA LYS A 310 -31.56 24.48 -14.46
C LYS A 310 -31.33 23.49 -13.32
N HIS A 311 -32.04 23.64 -12.20
CA HIS A 311 -31.91 22.72 -11.07
C HIS A 311 -32.32 21.29 -11.42
N LYS A 312 -33.39 21.10 -12.20
CA LYS A 312 -33.79 19.77 -12.70
C LYS A 312 -32.73 19.14 -13.61
N ILE A 313 -32.10 19.94 -14.48
CA ILE A 313 -31.01 19.48 -15.35
C ILE A 313 -29.78 19.13 -14.50
N GLU A 314 -29.37 19.97 -13.57
CA GLU A 314 -28.26 19.70 -12.66
C GLU A 314 -28.50 18.45 -11.82
N ALA A 315 -29.71 18.29 -11.26
CA ALA A 315 -30.08 17.08 -10.53
C ALA A 315 -30.01 15.84 -11.43
N ALA A 316 -30.48 15.92 -12.68
CA ALA A 316 -30.41 14.83 -13.65
C ALA A 316 -28.96 14.46 -14.01
N ILE A 317 -28.09 15.47 -14.18
CA ILE A 317 -26.66 15.28 -14.44
C ILE A 317 -26.01 14.58 -13.25
N LEU A 318 -26.22 15.08 -12.02
CA LEU A 318 -25.66 14.47 -10.82
C LEU A 318 -26.17 13.04 -10.59
N THR A 319 -27.44 12.75 -10.90
CA THR A 319 -27.96 11.38 -10.82
C THR A 319 -27.29 10.47 -11.84
N LYS A 320 -27.08 10.95 -13.07
CA LYS A 320 -26.42 10.19 -14.13
C LYS A 320 -24.96 9.96 -13.80
N GLU A 321 -24.23 10.98 -13.34
CA GLU A 321 -22.83 10.84 -12.91
C GLU A 321 -22.69 9.82 -11.77
N ARG A 322 -23.61 9.84 -10.81
CA ARG A 322 -23.64 8.84 -9.74
C ARG A 322 -23.92 7.43 -10.27
N GLU A 323 -24.81 7.27 -11.24
CA GLU A 323 -25.10 5.99 -11.88
C GLU A 323 -23.92 5.48 -12.71
N ASP A 324 -23.27 6.36 -13.48
CA ASP A 324 -22.06 6.07 -14.25
C ASP A 324 -20.91 5.65 -13.32
N LEU A 325 -20.73 6.34 -12.18
CA LEU A 325 -19.75 5.97 -11.16
C LEU A 325 -20.06 4.62 -10.51
N ARG A 326 -21.34 4.31 -10.23
CA ARG A 326 -21.73 2.98 -9.74
C ARG A 326 -21.49 1.90 -10.77
N ALA A 327 -21.81 2.15 -12.05
CA ALA A 327 -21.56 1.20 -13.12
C ALA A 327 -20.07 0.92 -13.28
N ARG A 328 -19.22 1.96 -13.27
CA ARG A 328 -17.76 1.80 -13.29
C ARG A 328 -17.22 1.05 -12.07
N LEU A 329 -17.75 1.32 -10.87
CA LEU A 329 -17.38 0.58 -9.67
C LEU A 329 -17.77 -0.90 -9.76
N GLN A 330 -18.95 -1.18 -10.32
CA GLN A 330 -19.40 -2.56 -10.54
C GLN A 330 -18.54 -3.27 -11.59
N GLU A 331 -18.23 -2.62 -12.71
CA GLU A 331 -17.35 -3.16 -13.75
C GLU A 331 -15.94 -3.46 -13.21
N VAL A 332 -15.35 -2.54 -12.43
CA VAL A 332 -14.07 -2.79 -11.76
C VAL A 332 -14.19 -3.92 -10.74
N GLY A 333 -15.31 -4.01 -10.03
CA GLY A 333 -15.59 -5.11 -9.12
C GLY A 333 -15.65 -6.46 -9.82
N ASP A 334 -16.34 -6.54 -10.95
CA ASP A 334 -16.46 -7.74 -11.78
C ASP A 334 -15.12 -8.14 -12.37
N GLN A 335 -14.33 -7.18 -12.89
CA GLN A 335 -12.96 -7.43 -13.39
C GLN A 335 -12.03 -7.99 -12.29
N VAL A 336 -12.11 -7.45 -11.07
CA VAL A 336 -11.33 -7.97 -9.93
C VAL A 336 -11.79 -9.35 -9.51
N ALA A 337 -13.11 -9.63 -9.54
CA ALA A 337 -13.67 -10.92 -9.23
C ALA A 337 -13.24 -11.99 -10.26
N GLU A 338 -13.37 -11.68 -11.55
CA GLU A 338 -12.93 -12.53 -12.65
C GLU A 338 -11.41 -12.79 -12.60
N GLY A 339 -10.61 -11.74 -12.40
CA GLY A 339 -9.17 -11.87 -12.23
C GLY A 339 -8.81 -12.76 -11.03
N SER A 340 -9.46 -12.55 -9.89
CA SER A 340 -9.24 -13.36 -8.69
C SER A 340 -9.65 -14.82 -8.87
N GLN A 341 -10.70 -15.10 -9.62
CA GLN A 341 -11.14 -16.46 -9.95
C GLN A 341 -10.19 -17.14 -10.93
N ALA A 342 -9.70 -16.41 -11.95
CA ALA A 342 -8.70 -16.90 -12.88
C ALA A 342 -7.39 -17.26 -12.16
N TRP A 343 -6.89 -16.38 -11.28
CA TRP A 343 -5.70 -16.65 -10.47
C TRP A 343 -5.88 -17.84 -9.53
N ARG A 344 -7.06 -17.99 -8.91
CA ARG A 344 -7.36 -19.17 -8.08
C ARG A 344 -7.34 -20.46 -8.89
N SER A 345 -7.97 -20.45 -10.07
CA SER A 345 -8.00 -21.62 -10.97
C SER A 345 -6.60 -21.99 -11.47
N GLU A 346 -5.78 -20.99 -11.82
CA GLU A 346 -4.40 -21.20 -12.24
C GLU A 346 -3.53 -21.72 -11.08
N ALA A 347 -3.69 -21.18 -9.87
CA ALA A 347 -2.97 -21.67 -8.68
C ALA A 347 -3.35 -23.12 -8.33
N GLU A 348 -4.64 -23.47 -8.40
CA GLU A 348 -5.11 -24.85 -8.21
C GLU A 348 -4.58 -25.79 -9.29
N ALA A 349 -4.54 -25.36 -10.55
CA ALA A 349 -3.98 -26.12 -11.65
C ALA A 349 -2.46 -26.32 -11.51
N GLN A 350 -1.72 -25.28 -11.11
CA GLN A 350 -0.28 -25.35 -10.87
C GLN A 350 0.05 -26.23 -9.67
N SER A 351 -0.70 -26.10 -8.57
CA SER A 351 -0.56 -26.97 -7.39
C SER A 351 -0.85 -28.43 -7.74
N SER A 352 -1.94 -28.69 -8.48
CA SER A 352 -2.29 -30.05 -8.92
C SER A 352 -1.21 -30.65 -9.85
N LYS A 353 -0.67 -29.84 -10.77
CA LYS A 353 0.42 -30.26 -11.66
C LYS A 353 1.72 -30.51 -10.89
N ALA A 354 2.05 -29.68 -9.91
CA ALA A 354 3.22 -29.87 -9.05
C ALA A 354 3.10 -31.15 -8.21
N ALA A 355 1.95 -31.37 -7.58
CA ALA A 355 1.66 -32.59 -6.81
C ALA A 355 1.74 -33.85 -7.69
N LEU A 356 1.20 -33.79 -8.92
CA LEU A 356 1.28 -34.90 -9.86
C LEU A 356 2.71 -35.18 -10.32
N ASN A 357 3.52 -34.14 -10.58
CA ASN A 357 4.93 -34.29 -10.91
C ASN A 357 5.73 -34.89 -9.75
N GLU A 358 5.47 -34.44 -8.52
CA GLU A 358 6.14 -34.98 -7.34
C GLU A 358 5.75 -36.45 -7.10
N ALA A 359 4.47 -36.80 -7.24
CA ALA A 359 3.98 -38.17 -7.17
C ALA A 359 4.62 -39.05 -8.26
N SER A 360 4.73 -38.55 -9.50
CA SER A 360 5.37 -39.25 -10.61
C SER A 360 6.87 -39.47 -10.35
N GLN A 361 7.58 -38.49 -9.79
CA GLN A 361 8.99 -38.64 -9.42
C GLN A 361 9.18 -39.64 -8.27
N LYS A 362 8.28 -39.62 -7.28
CA LYS A 362 8.28 -40.59 -6.18
C LYS A 362 8.03 -42.01 -6.69
N LEU A 363 7.08 -42.18 -7.62
CA LEU A 363 6.80 -43.45 -8.27
C LEU A 363 8.02 -43.96 -9.04
N GLN A 364 8.63 -43.12 -9.89
CA GLN A 364 9.83 -43.50 -10.65
C GLN A 364 11.01 -43.89 -9.73
N LYS A 365 11.20 -43.17 -8.62
CA LYS A 365 12.21 -43.54 -7.61
C LYS A 365 11.90 -44.88 -6.93
N ALA A 366 10.62 -45.17 -6.66
CA ALA A 366 10.20 -46.44 -6.09
C ALA A 366 10.38 -47.60 -7.08
N GLU A 367 10.08 -47.38 -8.36
CA GLU A 367 10.29 -48.36 -9.43
C GLU A 367 11.78 -48.73 -9.60
N VAL A 368 12.68 -47.73 -9.59
CA VAL A 368 14.13 -47.98 -9.66
C VAL A 368 14.61 -48.78 -8.44
N ARG A 369 14.15 -48.43 -7.23
CA ARG A 369 14.49 -49.17 -6.01
C ARG A 369 13.97 -50.60 -6.05
N LEU A 370 12.74 -50.83 -6.56
CA LEU A 370 12.21 -52.18 -6.74
C LEU A 370 13.07 -52.99 -7.71
N ALA A 371 13.46 -52.41 -8.85
CA ALA A 371 14.34 -53.08 -9.81
C ALA A 371 15.74 -53.39 -9.24
N GLU A 372 16.28 -52.52 -8.39
CA GLU A 372 17.54 -52.77 -7.65
C GLU A 372 17.38 -53.91 -6.64
N MET A 373 16.29 -53.92 -5.87
CA MET A 373 15.98 -54.98 -4.91
C MET A 373 15.75 -56.33 -5.61
N GLU A 374 15.06 -56.35 -6.76
CA GLU A 374 14.89 -57.55 -7.57
C GLU A 374 16.24 -58.09 -8.07
N LYS A 375 17.15 -57.22 -8.54
CA LYS A 375 18.51 -57.64 -8.93
C LYS A 375 19.26 -58.25 -7.76
N LEU A 376 19.26 -57.59 -6.60
CA LEU A 376 19.90 -58.12 -5.39
C LEU A 376 19.31 -59.47 -4.98
N GLN A 377 17.99 -59.62 -5.06
CA GLN A 377 17.30 -60.88 -4.79
C GLN A 377 17.76 -61.97 -5.76
N THR A 378 17.84 -61.69 -7.06
CA THR A 378 18.30 -62.68 -8.04
C THR A 378 19.75 -63.11 -7.83
N GLU A 379 20.65 -62.19 -7.43
CA GLU A 379 22.04 -62.53 -7.09
C GLU A 379 22.11 -63.35 -5.79
N GLN A 380 21.28 -63.03 -4.80
CA GLN A 380 21.16 -63.82 -3.58
C GLN A 380 20.64 -65.24 -3.88
N ASP A 381 19.65 -65.38 -4.75
CA ASP A 381 19.10 -66.69 -5.13
C ASP A 381 20.13 -67.53 -5.92
N LYS A 382 20.93 -66.90 -6.81
CA LYS A 382 22.04 -67.58 -7.50
C LYS A 382 23.09 -68.08 -6.51
N THR A 383 23.57 -67.24 -5.60
CA THR A 383 24.57 -67.64 -4.60
C THR A 383 24.04 -68.72 -3.66
N ARG A 384 22.75 -68.66 -3.30
CA ARG A 384 22.09 -69.70 -2.52
C ARG A 384 22.03 -71.03 -3.29
N ALA A 385 21.69 -71.01 -4.59
CA ALA A 385 21.67 -72.20 -5.42
C ALA A 385 23.08 -72.81 -5.54
N GLU A 386 24.12 -72.00 -5.77
CA GLU A 386 25.51 -72.48 -5.81
C GLU A 386 25.95 -73.13 -4.50
N LEU A 387 25.54 -72.57 -3.34
CA LEU A 387 25.79 -73.17 -2.04
C LEU A 387 25.04 -74.49 -1.84
N GLN A 388 23.79 -74.57 -2.31
CA GLN A 388 23.01 -75.82 -2.30
C GLN A 388 23.68 -76.90 -3.16
N ASP A 389 24.09 -76.58 -4.38
CA ASP A 389 24.78 -77.53 -5.27
C ASP A 389 26.10 -78.03 -4.66
N ARG A 390 26.85 -77.14 -4.00
CA ARG A 390 28.08 -77.51 -3.27
C ARG A 390 27.79 -78.42 -2.08
N LEU A 391 26.70 -78.18 -1.35
CA LEU A 391 26.27 -79.02 -0.25
C LEU A 391 25.87 -80.40 -0.76
N GLU A 392 25.03 -80.47 -1.80
CA GLU A 392 24.63 -81.74 -2.43
C GLU A 392 25.84 -82.53 -2.94
N LEU A 393 26.82 -81.86 -3.55
CA LEU A 393 28.05 -82.50 -3.98
C LEU A 393 28.86 -83.04 -2.79
N SER A 394 28.91 -82.30 -1.69
CA SER A 394 29.57 -82.74 -0.45
C SER A 394 28.85 -83.94 0.16
N GLU A 395 27.52 -83.92 0.20
CA GLU A 395 26.70 -85.03 0.67
C GLU A 395 26.92 -86.29 -0.17
N LYS A 396 26.94 -86.16 -1.51
CA LYS A 396 27.28 -87.27 -2.42
C LYS A 396 28.67 -87.84 -2.16
N LYS A 397 29.68 -86.98 -1.97
CA LYS A 397 31.04 -87.43 -1.62
C LYS A 397 31.09 -88.17 -0.29
N MET A 398 30.32 -87.72 0.70
CA MET A 398 30.22 -88.40 2.00
C MET A 398 29.55 -89.77 1.86
N THR A 399 28.48 -89.89 1.08
CA THR A 399 27.84 -91.19 0.83
C THR A 399 28.73 -92.14 0.05
N ASP A 400 29.47 -91.64 -0.95
CA ASP A 400 30.42 -92.44 -1.72
C ASP A 400 31.58 -92.92 -0.84
N TYR A 401 32.09 -92.05 0.04
CA TYR A 401 33.12 -92.41 1.01
C TYR A 401 32.63 -93.49 1.98
N GLN A 402 31.41 -93.39 2.48
CA GLN A 402 30.79 -94.43 3.32
C GLN A 402 30.64 -95.75 2.57
N ALA A 403 30.22 -95.72 1.30
CA ALA A 403 30.12 -96.91 0.46
C ALA A 403 31.50 -97.55 0.23
N LEU A 404 32.54 -96.75 -0.02
CA LEU A 404 33.92 -97.21 -0.14
C LEU A 404 34.43 -97.82 1.16
N GLN A 405 34.16 -97.21 2.31
CA GLN A 405 34.55 -97.75 3.62
C GLN A 405 33.89 -99.12 3.87
N LYS A 406 32.61 -99.26 3.50
CA LYS A 406 31.90 -100.54 3.59
C LYS A 406 32.49 -101.60 2.65
N ALA A 407 32.72 -101.26 1.38
CA ALA A 407 33.34 -102.16 0.41
C ALA A 407 34.77 -102.57 0.83
N GLN A 408 35.52 -101.64 1.42
CA GLN A 408 36.84 -101.92 1.99
C GLN A 408 36.73 -102.92 3.15
N ALA A 409 35.80 -102.73 4.08
CA ALA A 409 35.57 -103.66 5.19
C ALA A 409 35.17 -105.07 4.68
N GLU A 410 34.27 -105.14 3.68
CA GLU A 410 33.89 -106.39 3.02
C GLU A 410 35.11 -107.07 2.37
N SER A 411 35.94 -106.31 1.66
CA SER A 411 37.16 -106.85 1.04
C SER A 411 38.20 -107.32 2.07
N GLN A 412 38.33 -106.65 3.22
CA GLN A 412 39.21 -107.07 4.31
C GLN A 412 38.72 -108.38 4.94
N GLU A 413 37.40 -108.53 5.11
CA GLU A 413 36.82 -109.78 5.59
C GLU A 413 37.04 -110.93 4.59
N GLU A 414 36.92 -110.67 3.29
CA GLU A 414 37.26 -111.64 2.24
C GLU A 414 38.74 -112.00 2.25
N ILE A 415 39.65 -111.03 2.41
CA ILE A 415 41.09 -111.27 2.56
C ILE A 415 41.33 -112.15 3.78
N GLN A 416 40.76 -111.85 4.95
CA GLN A 416 40.91 -112.68 6.15
C GLN A 416 40.39 -114.11 5.93
N LYS A 417 39.27 -114.28 5.23
CA LYS A 417 38.76 -115.61 4.85
C LYS A 417 39.71 -116.34 3.91
N LEU A 418 40.32 -115.64 2.96
CA LEU A 418 41.31 -116.20 2.04
C LEU A 418 42.62 -116.52 2.76
N GLU A 419 43.10 -115.66 3.66
CA GLU A 419 44.27 -115.88 4.50
C GLU A 419 44.08 -117.08 5.41
N GLU A 420 42.90 -117.26 5.99
CA GLU A 420 42.58 -118.44 6.80
C GLU A 420 42.59 -119.72 5.94
N LYS A 421 41.99 -119.67 4.73
CA LYS A 421 42.11 -120.77 3.77
C LYS A 421 43.57 -121.02 3.38
N LEU A 422 44.35 -119.97 3.15
CA LEU A 422 45.75 -120.04 2.76
C LEU A 422 46.59 -120.61 3.89
N ARG A 423 46.34 -120.22 5.14
CA ARG A 423 46.93 -120.78 6.37
C ARG A 423 46.62 -122.26 6.52
N VAL A 424 45.37 -122.67 6.27
CA VAL A 424 45.00 -124.09 6.26
C VAL A 424 45.75 -124.84 5.17
N THR A 425 45.80 -124.33 3.94
CA THR A 425 46.57 -124.95 2.85
C THR A 425 48.08 -124.91 3.09
N ALA A 426 48.61 -123.87 3.72
CA ALA A 426 50.02 -123.72 4.06
C ALA A 426 50.42 -124.65 5.20
N ASN A 427 49.55 -124.90 6.19
CA ASN A 427 49.76 -125.93 7.19
C ASN A 427 49.75 -127.34 6.56
N GLN A 428 48.89 -127.58 5.57
CA GLN A 428 48.93 -128.81 4.76
C GLN A 428 50.24 -128.91 3.97
N LEU A 429 50.73 -127.81 3.41
CA LEU A 429 52.01 -127.73 2.69
C LEU A 429 53.21 -127.84 3.64
N GLN A 430 53.11 -127.34 4.86
CA GLN A 430 54.12 -127.44 5.92
C GLN A 430 54.25 -128.88 6.43
N ALA A 431 53.14 -129.63 6.51
CA ALA A 431 53.18 -131.08 6.72
C ALA A 431 53.92 -131.81 5.58
N VAL A 432 53.83 -131.30 4.34
CA VAL A 432 54.58 -131.81 3.17
C VAL A 432 56.03 -131.31 3.15
N GLN A 433 56.34 -130.16 3.74
CA GLN A 433 57.68 -129.57 3.81
C GLN A 433 58.51 -130.04 5.02
N SER A 434 57.89 -130.59 6.07
CA SER A 434 58.57 -131.30 7.15
C SER A 434 59.30 -132.58 6.69
N ASP A 435 59.11 -133.00 5.43
CA ASP A 435 59.90 -134.05 4.76
C ASP A 435 61.18 -133.53 4.05
N ARG A 436 61.48 -132.23 4.07
CA ARG A 436 62.63 -131.66 3.33
C ARG A 436 63.43 -130.66 4.16
N TYR A 437 64.08 -131.17 5.20
CA TYR A 437 65.18 -130.50 5.88
C TYR A 437 66.20 -129.84 4.91
N THR A 438 66.72 -128.69 5.36
CA THR A 438 68.07 -128.11 5.12
C THR A 438 68.30 -127.03 4.06
N SER A 439 69.09 -126.03 4.50
CA SER A 439 69.96 -125.08 3.76
C SER A 439 69.35 -123.71 3.40
N ARG A 440 69.99 -122.52 3.48
CA ARG A 440 71.20 -121.93 4.13
C ARG A 440 71.20 -120.40 3.80
N ASP A 441 71.56 -119.57 4.79
CA ASP A 441 72.25 -118.24 4.84
C ASP A 441 72.04 -117.03 3.87
N ALA A 442 71.72 -115.89 4.51
CA ALA A 442 72.43 -114.57 4.62
C ALA A 442 72.60 -113.51 3.47
N ASN A 443 72.42 -112.22 3.88
CA ASN A 443 72.98 -110.91 3.40
C ASN A 443 72.37 -110.24 2.13
N MET A 444 72.28 -108.90 1.89
CA MET A 444 72.55 -107.61 2.58
C MET A 444 72.11 -106.42 1.63
N ILE A 445 71.91 -105.20 2.18
CA ILE A 445 72.11 -103.82 1.60
C ILE A 445 70.94 -103.03 0.95
N GLU A 446 70.55 -101.99 1.70
CA GLU A 446 70.25 -100.57 1.43
C GLU A 446 69.97 -100.05 0.00
N ASP A 447 68.77 -99.45 -0.19
CA ASP A 447 68.42 -98.62 -1.37
C ASP A 447 67.23 -97.64 -1.11
N ASN A 448 67.04 -97.13 0.12
CA ASN A 448 65.79 -96.41 0.49
C ASN A 448 65.89 -94.88 0.66
N GLU A 449 67.08 -94.29 0.89
CA GLU A 449 67.19 -92.86 1.25
C GLU A 449 67.09 -91.88 0.06
N ILE A 450 67.35 -92.31 -1.18
CA ILE A 450 67.33 -91.44 -2.37
C ILE A 450 65.89 -91.23 -2.91
N SER A 451 64.93 -92.09 -2.52
CA SER A 451 63.52 -92.01 -2.93
C SER A 451 62.76 -90.93 -2.14
N ASP A 452 63.04 -90.79 -0.85
CA ASP A 452 62.31 -89.88 0.03
C ASP A 452 62.71 -88.41 -0.21
N ASP A 453 64.00 -88.14 -0.44
CA ASP A 453 64.51 -86.81 -0.81
C ASP A 453 63.96 -86.34 -2.17
N LYS A 454 63.74 -87.26 -3.12
CA LYS A 454 63.12 -86.93 -4.40
C LYS A 454 61.63 -86.62 -4.26
N ARG A 455 60.94 -87.28 -3.32
CA ARG A 455 59.53 -87.04 -3.01
C ARG A 455 59.33 -85.69 -2.31
N THR A 456 60.18 -85.36 -1.34
CA THR A 456 60.12 -84.10 -0.59
C THR A 456 60.43 -82.90 -1.50
N LEU A 457 61.41 -83.03 -2.40
CA LEU A 457 61.72 -81.99 -3.39
C LEU A 457 60.54 -81.76 -4.35
N LYS A 458 59.88 -82.82 -4.81
CA LYS A 458 58.70 -82.71 -5.69
C LYS A 458 57.54 -82.01 -4.98
N GLN A 459 57.26 -82.39 -3.73
CA GLN A 459 56.22 -81.75 -2.92
C GLN A 459 56.50 -80.26 -2.70
N ASN A 460 57.75 -79.88 -2.41
CA ASN A 460 58.15 -78.48 -2.25
C ASN A 460 57.96 -77.66 -3.54
N ILE A 461 58.21 -78.25 -4.72
CA ILE A 461 57.97 -77.60 -6.01
C ILE A 461 56.46 -77.42 -6.25
N GLU A 462 55.66 -78.44 -5.95
CA GLU A 462 54.20 -78.36 -6.08
C GLU A 462 53.61 -77.28 -5.14
N GLU A 463 54.05 -77.23 -3.88
CA GLU A 463 53.62 -76.21 -2.90
C GLU A 463 54.04 -74.79 -3.28
N THR A 464 55.22 -74.61 -3.89
CA THR A 464 55.67 -73.28 -4.35
C THR A 464 54.94 -72.83 -5.60
N MET A 465 54.59 -73.73 -6.53
CA MET A 465 53.71 -73.42 -7.67
C MET A 465 52.30 -73.03 -7.21
N GLU A 466 51.75 -73.72 -6.21
CA GLU A 466 50.42 -73.38 -5.69
C GLU A 466 50.40 -72.01 -4.98
N LYS A 467 51.45 -71.69 -4.20
CA LYS A 467 51.63 -70.36 -3.60
C LYS A 467 51.80 -69.26 -4.65
N LEU A 468 52.51 -69.53 -5.75
CA LEU A 468 52.67 -68.61 -6.87
C LEU A 468 51.32 -68.32 -7.56
N LEU A 469 50.56 -69.36 -7.89
CA LEU A 469 49.24 -69.23 -8.50
C LEU A 469 48.27 -68.45 -7.61
N LYS A 470 48.33 -68.64 -6.30
CA LYS A 470 47.53 -67.85 -5.35
C LYS A 470 47.93 -66.37 -5.37
N ARG A 471 49.24 -66.07 -5.40
CA ARG A 471 49.77 -64.71 -5.53
C ARG A 471 49.41 -64.05 -6.85
N GLU A 472 49.42 -64.79 -7.96
CA GLU A 472 48.99 -64.28 -9.27
C GLU A 472 47.51 -63.90 -9.28
N LYS A 473 46.64 -64.71 -8.65
CA LYS A 473 45.22 -64.37 -8.48
C LYS A 473 45.04 -63.11 -7.61
N GLU A 474 45.76 -63.00 -6.51
CA GLU A 474 45.76 -61.80 -5.65
C GLU A 474 46.20 -60.55 -6.45
N VAL A 475 47.29 -60.64 -7.22
CA VAL A 475 47.76 -59.54 -8.08
C VAL A 475 46.73 -59.18 -9.15
N SER A 476 46.07 -60.16 -9.77
CA SER A 476 45.00 -59.90 -10.74
C SER A 476 43.82 -59.16 -10.11
N THR A 477 43.42 -59.53 -8.89
CA THR A 477 42.32 -58.84 -8.18
C THR A 477 42.70 -57.43 -7.73
N LEU A 478 43.94 -57.21 -7.28
CA LEU A 478 44.41 -55.88 -6.93
C LEU A 478 44.52 -54.98 -8.17
N THR A 479 44.92 -55.55 -9.31
CA THR A 479 45.03 -54.80 -10.57
C THR A 479 43.65 -54.31 -11.05
N SER A 480 42.62 -55.16 -10.98
CA SER A 480 41.25 -54.74 -11.33
C SER A 480 40.68 -53.69 -10.36
N GLN A 481 41.00 -53.79 -9.07
CA GLN A 481 40.65 -52.75 -8.09
C GLN A 481 41.34 -51.42 -8.39
N VAL A 482 42.61 -51.41 -8.77
CA VAL A 482 43.34 -50.19 -9.16
C VAL A 482 42.75 -49.56 -10.43
N GLU A 483 42.36 -50.37 -11.42
CA GLU A 483 41.69 -49.86 -12.63
C GLU A 483 40.32 -49.26 -12.32
N ALA A 484 39.53 -49.91 -11.45
CA ALA A 484 38.26 -49.39 -10.98
C ALA A 484 38.43 -48.04 -10.25
N LEU A 485 39.40 -47.93 -9.34
CA LEU A 485 39.70 -46.68 -8.63
C LEU A 485 40.17 -45.58 -9.59
N LYS A 486 41.00 -45.89 -10.59
CA LYS A 486 41.40 -44.92 -11.63
C LYS A 486 40.20 -44.38 -12.40
N SER A 487 39.24 -45.24 -12.76
CA SER A 487 38.02 -44.82 -13.45
C SER A 487 37.16 -43.88 -12.58
N GLN A 488 37.05 -44.17 -11.28
CA GLN A 488 36.31 -43.33 -10.34
C GLN A 488 36.98 -41.96 -10.15
N VAL A 489 38.31 -41.91 -10.06
CA VAL A 489 39.07 -40.65 -9.96
C VAL A 489 38.84 -39.79 -11.22
N GLY A 490 38.93 -40.35 -12.43
CA GLY A 490 38.67 -39.60 -13.67
C GLY A 490 37.25 -39.06 -13.78
N ALA A 491 36.26 -39.80 -13.27
CA ALA A 491 34.87 -39.34 -13.20
C ALA A 491 34.70 -38.17 -12.22
N LEU A 492 35.36 -38.22 -11.05
CA LEU A 492 35.36 -37.13 -10.07
C LEU A 492 36.07 -35.88 -10.61
N GLU A 493 37.22 -36.03 -11.26
CA GLU A 493 37.94 -34.94 -11.91
C GLU A 493 37.07 -34.22 -12.95
N SER A 494 36.37 -34.99 -13.79
CA SER A 494 35.44 -34.44 -14.78
C SER A 494 34.28 -33.68 -14.13
N LYS A 495 33.77 -34.20 -13.01
CA LYS A 495 32.69 -33.55 -12.24
C LYS A 495 33.17 -32.24 -11.61
N VAL A 496 34.38 -32.21 -11.05
CA VAL A 496 35.02 -30.99 -10.50
C VAL A 496 35.17 -29.93 -11.58
N HIS A 497 35.74 -30.27 -12.74
CA HIS A 497 35.90 -29.33 -13.86
C HIS A 497 34.55 -28.79 -14.35
N SER A 498 33.49 -29.61 -14.36
CA SER A 498 32.14 -29.15 -14.70
C SER A 498 31.55 -28.19 -13.64
N GLY A 499 31.89 -28.41 -12.36
CA GLY A 499 31.51 -27.54 -11.25
C GLY A 499 32.23 -26.19 -11.32
N GLU A 500 33.53 -26.18 -11.63
CA GLU A 500 34.32 -24.96 -11.82
C GLU A 500 33.77 -24.10 -12.96
N LYS A 501 33.45 -24.70 -14.12
CA LYS A 501 32.82 -23.99 -15.24
C LYS A 501 31.48 -23.37 -14.85
N LYS A 502 30.64 -24.10 -14.10
CA LYS A 502 29.36 -23.57 -13.59
C LYS A 502 29.57 -22.42 -12.61
N ALA A 503 30.55 -22.55 -11.70
CA ALA A 503 30.90 -21.49 -10.76
C ALA A 503 31.39 -20.22 -11.47
N GLU A 504 32.19 -20.37 -12.54
CA GLU A 504 32.66 -19.23 -13.34
C GLU A 504 31.51 -18.51 -14.06
N VAL A 505 30.52 -19.26 -14.59
CA VAL A 505 29.32 -18.68 -15.20
C VAL A 505 28.50 -17.92 -14.15
N LEU A 506 28.27 -18.52 -12.98
CA LEU A 506 27.55 -17.88 -11.88
C LEU A 506 28.27 -16.62 -11.37
N ALA A 507 29.61 -16.61 -11.33
CA ALA A 507 30.38 -15.44 -10.96
C ALA A 507 30.20 -14.29 -11.95
N LYS A 508 30.13 -14.58 -13.25
CA LYS A 508 29.87 -13.56 -14.30
C LYS A 508 28.45 -13.02 -14.22
N GLU A 509 27.45 -13.88 -13.99
CA GLU A 509 26.06 -13.46 -13.78
C GLU A 509 25.93 -12.61 -12.52
N LYS A 510 26.59 -12.99 -11.42
CA LYS A 510 26.64 -12.19 -10.19
C LYS A 510 27.19 -10.78 -10.46
N MET A 511 28.33 -10.67 -11.13
CA MET A 511 28.91 -9.35 -11.45
C MET A 511 27.99 -8.51 -12.34
N ARG A 512 27.27 -9.14 -13.27
CA ARG A 512 26.28 -8.46 -14.10
C ARG A 512 25.12 -7.92 -13.26
N VAL A 513 24.56 -8.74 -12.38
CA VAL A 513 23.44 -8.35 -11.51
C VAL A 513 23.87 -7.23 -10.55
N GLU A 514 25.07 -7.31 -9.98
CA GLU A 514 25.63 -6.23 -9.13
C GLU A 514 25.73 -4.90 -9.92
N ALA A 515 26.20 -4.94 -11.17
CA ALA A 515 26.27 -3.75 -12.02
C ALA A 515 24.88 -3.17 -12.38
N GLU A 516 23.89 -4.01 -12.64
CA GLU A 516 22.50 -3.58 -12.87
C GLU A 516 21.90 -2.93 -11.60
N LEU A 517 22.20 -3.48 -10.42
CA LEU A 517 21.73 -2.96 -9.13
C LEU A 517 22.37 -1.61 -8.78
N GLU A 518 23.67 -1.44 -9.06
CA GLU A 518 24.33 -0.12 -8.96
C GLU A 518 23.71 0.91 -9.90
N SER A 519 23.41 0.53 -11.15
CA SER A 519 22.77 1.43 -12.11
C SER A 519 21.38 1.86 -11.64
N MET A 520 20.58 0.91 -11.11
CA MET A 520 19.26 1.20 -10.56
C MET A 520 19.36 2.16 -9.37
N THR A 521 20.32 1.93 -8.48
CA THR A 521 20.56 2.79 -7.30
C THR A 521 20.90 4.24 -7.71
N ARG A 522 21.73 4.42 -8.74
CA ARG A 522 22.04 5.77 -9.27
C ARG A 522 20.80 6.45 -9.86
N LYS A 523 20.01 5.73 -10.68
CA LYS A 523 18.76 6.26 -11.25
C LYS A 523 17.75 6.64 -10.18
N SER A 524 17.65 5.84 -9.11
CA SER A 524 16.79 6.14 -7.96
C SER A 524 17.24 7.39 -7.21
N HIS A 525 18.56 7.56 -7.04
CA HIS A 525 19.14 8.76 -6.46
C HIS A 525 18.83 10.00 -7.30
N ASP A 526 19.01 9.93 -8.62
CA ASP A 526 18.69 11.03 -9.55
C ASP A 526 17.19 11.38 -9.53
N ALA A 527 16.31 10.37 -9.49
CA ALA A 527 14.87 10.57 -9.37
C ALA A 527 14.49 11.26 -8.04
N SER A 528 15.15 10.89 -6.94
CA SER A 528 14.97 11.56 -5.65
C SER A 528 15.41 13.03 -5.71
N GLY A 529 16.51 13.33 -6.40
CA GLY A 529 16.97 14.71 -6.64
C GLY A 529 15.98 15.52 -7.46
N GLN A 530 15.39 14.93 -8.50
CA GLN A 530 14.35 15.58 -9.31
C GLN A 530 13.09 15.89 -8.48
N LEU A 531 12.65 14.96 -7.61
CA LEU A 531 11.51 15.19 -6.71
C LEU A 531 11.76 16.35 -5.74
N VAL A 532 12.97 16.47 -5.20
CA VAL A 532 13.35 17.61 -4.36
C VAL A 532 13.29 18.92 -5.15
N SER A 533 13.78 18.94 -6.38
CA SER A 533 13.72 20.14 -7.25
C SER A 533 12.27 20.54 -7.55
N ILE A 534 11.42 19.58 -7.92
CA ILE A 534 9.99 19.81 -8.17
C ILE A 534 9.31 20.36 -6.91
N SER A 535 9.62 19.79 -5.74
CA SER A 535 9.06 20.24 -4.46
C SER A 535 9.47 21.68 -4.14
N GLN A 536 10.73 22.06 -4.41
CA GLN A 536 11.19 23.44 -4.26
C GLN A 536 10.49 24.41 -5.23
N GLU A 537 10.26 24.01 -6.48
CA GLU A 537 9.51 24.82 -7.43
C GLU A 537 8.05 24.99 -7.04
N LEU A 538 7.41 23.95 -6.52
CA LEU A 538 6.05 24.00 -6.01
C LEU A 538 5.95 25.01 -4.86
N LEU A 539 6.88 24.95 -3.91
CA LEU A 539 6.98 25.89 -2.80
C LEU A 539 7.17 27.34 -3.27
N LYS A 540 7.99 27.58 -4.30
CA LYS A 540 8.15 28.91 -4.89
C LYS A 540 6.83 29.38 -5.54
N LYS A 541 6.14 28.51 -6.28
CA LYS A 541 4.85 28.82 -6.89
C LYS A 541 3.78 29.12 -5.84
N GLU A 542 3.74 28.35 -4.76
CA GLU A 542 2.81 28.57 -3.65
C GLU A 542 3.03 29.94 -2.99
N ARG A 543 4.29 30.34 -2.76
CA ARG A 543 4.61 31.70 -2.27
C ARG A 543 4.14 32.79 -3.23
N SER A 544 4.44 32.65 -4.52
CA SER A 544 3.99 33.63 -5.54
C SER A 544 2.46 33.72 -5.65
N LEU A 545 1.76 32.60 -5.47
CA LEU A 545 0.30 32.55 -5.50
C LEU A 545 -0.27 33.24 -4.26
N ASN A 546 0.34 33.07 -3.09
CA ASN A 546 -0.04 33.81 -1.89
C ASN A 546 0.20 35.31 -2.02
N GLU A 547 1.31 35.74 -2.62
CA GLU A 547 1.56 37.17 -2.92
C GLU A 547 0.49 37.74 -3.85
N LEU A 548 0.13 37.02 -4.92
CA LEU A 548 -0.96 37.42 -5.82
C LEU A 548 -2.33 37.48 -5.12
N ARG A 549 -2.62 36.55 -4.21
CA ARG A 549 -3.85 36.59 -3.39
C ARG A 549 -3.90 37.83 -2.51
N VAL A 550 -2.79 38.20 -1.87
CA VAL A 550 -2.69 39.41 -1.06
C VAL A 550 -2.92 40.65 -1.92
N LEU A 551 -2.26 40.74 -3.07
CA LEU A 551 -2.44 41.86 -4.01
C LEU A 551 -3.88 41.98 -4.52
N LEU A 552 -4.56 40.86 -4.78
CA LEU A 552 -5.97 40.84 -5.17
C LEU A 552 -6.90 41.36 -4.07
N LEU A 553 -6.63 40.97 -2.82
CA LEU A 553 -7.38 41.46 -1.65
C LEU A 553 -7.13 42.94 -1.39
N GLU A 554 -5.88 43.41 -1.53
CA GLU A 554 -5.52 44.82 -1.42
C GLU A 554 -6.17 45.63 -2.55
N SER A 555 -6.16 45.14 -3.79
CA SER A 555 -6.81 45.79 -4.94
C SER A 555 -8.31 45.98 -4.73
N HIS A 556 -9.02 44.98 -4.20
CA HIS A 556 -10.45 45.10 -3.88
C HIS A 556 -10.74 46.12 -2.77
N ARG A 557 -9.85 46.26 -1.79
CA ARG A 557 -9.97 47.28 -0.74
C ARG A 557 -9.77 48.69 -1.29
N HIS A 558 -8.71 48.88 -2.08
CA HIS A 558 -8.44 50.18 -2.73
C HIS A 558 -9.56 50.57 -3.69
N SER A 559 -10.07 49.65 -4.52
CA SER A 559 -11.20 49.90 -5.42
C SER A 559 -12.45 50.34 -4.65
N ARG A 560 -12.81 49.63 -3.58
CA ARG A 560 -13.98 49.94 -2.76
C ARG A 560 -13.87 51.29 -2.05
N ASP A 561 -12.67 51.67 -1.63
CA ASP A 561 -12.46 52.96 -0.98
C ASP A 561 -12.46 54.11 -2.00
N THR A 562 -11.90 53.90 -3.20
CA THR A 562 -12.02 54.86 -4.32
C THR A 562 -13.47 55.04 -4.78
N GLU A 563 -14.27 53.98 -4.82
CA GLU A 563 -15.69 54.03 -5.20
C GLU A 563 -16.53 54.82 -4.17
N LYS A 564 -16.26 54.65 -2.88
CA LYS A 564 -16.89 55.46 -1.81
C LYS A 564 -16.52 56.94 -1.92
N ASP A 565 -15.25 57.24 -2.21
CA ASP A 565 -14.81 58.63 -2.35
C ASP A 565 -15.38 59.29 -3.62
N LEU A 566 -15.45 58.56 -4.73
CA LEU A 566 -16.15 59.02 -5.94
C LEU A 566 -17.64 59.26 -5.68
N SER A 567 -18.33 58.34 -4.99
CA SER A 567 -19.75 58.50 -4.64
C SER A 567 -20.00 59.74 -3.77
N ARG A 568 -19.09 60.03 -2.83
CA ARG A 568 -19.15 61.27 -2.02
C ARG A 568 -18.98 62.53 -2.87
N GLU A 569 -18.03 62.53 -3.80
CA GLU A 569 -17.78 63.70 -4.66
C GLU A 569 -18.94 63.92 -5.66
N VAL A 570 -19.54 62.84 -6.16
CA VAL A 570 -20.76 62.90 -6.99
C VAL A 570 -21.91 63.52 -6.21
N HIS A 571 -22.22 63.04 -5.00
CA HIS A 571 -23.27 63.65 -4.18
C HIS A 571 -23.00 65.11 -3.84
N LYS A 572 -21.73 65.49 -3.63
CA LYS A 572 -21.34 66.88 -3.41
C LYS A 572 -21.57 67.75 -4.65
N ALA A 573 -21.28 67.23 -5.84
CA ALA A 573 -21.54 67.91 -7.11
C ALA A 573 -23.05 68.05 -7.39
N GLU A 574 -23.81 66.97 -7.20
CA GLU A 574 -25.28 66.97 -7.31
C GLU A 574 -25.93 67.98 -6.36
N TRP A 575 -25.40 68.08 -5.13
CA TRP A 575 -25.82 69.10 -4.18
C TRP A 575 -25.58 70.47 -4.79
N LYS A 576 -24.34 70.84 -5.12
CA LYS A 576 -24.01 72.18 -5.65
C LYS A 576 -24.92 72.61 -6.82
N VAL A 577 -25.32 71.67 -7.68
CA VAL A 577 -26.30 71.93 -8.74
C VAL A 577 -27.68 72.30 -8.20
N LYS A 578 -28.18 71.59 -7.17
CA LYS A 578 -29.42 71.96 -6.45
C LYS A 578 -29.30 73.32 -5.77
N GLU A 579 -28.14 73.67 -5.21
CA GLU A 579 -27.89 75.00 -4.65
C GLU A 579 -28.04 76.09 -5.68
N GLN A 580 -27.33 75.92 -6.79
CA GLN A 580 -27.33 76.89 -7.88
C GLN A 580 -28.74 77.06 -8.42
N LYS A 581 -29.49 75.97 -8.56
CA LYS A 581 -30.89 76.00 -8.99
C LYS A 581 -31.77 76.81 -8.03
N LEU A 582 -31.65 76.60 -6.71
CA LEU A 582 -32.38 77.37 -5.72
C LEU A 582 -31.98 78.86 -5.75
N GLN A 583 -30.70 79.16 -5.91
CA GLN A 583 -30.21 80.54 -6.05
C GLN A 583 -30.76 81.22 -7.32
N ASP A 584 -30.79 80.50 -8.45
CA ASP A 584 -31.33 80.99 -9.72
C ASP A 584 -32.85 81.18 -9.66
N ASP A 585 -33.58 80.28 -8.99
CA ASP A 585 -35.02 80.40 -8.75
C ASP A 585 -35.33 81.61 -7.86
N ILE A 586 -34.55 81.83 -6.79
CA ILE A 586 -34.66 83.02 -5.93
C ILE A 586 -34.42 84.29 -6.74
N LYS A 587 -33.37 84.32 -7.58
CA LYS A 587 -33.07 85.47 -8.45
C LYS A 587 -34.21 85.75 -9.41
N THR A 588 -34.73 84.71 -10.08
CA THR A 588 -35.85 84.79 -11.00
C THR A 588 -37.13 85.27 -10.32
N LEU A 589 -37.41 84.78 -9.11
CA LEU A 589 -38.57 85.20 -8.32
C LEU A 589 -38.45 86.66 -7.87
N ARG A 590 -37.25 87.11 -7.45
CA ARG A 590 -36.98 88.52 -7.13
C ARG A 590 -37.18 89.44 -8.32
N GLU A 591 -36.69 89.05 -9.51
CA GLU A 591 -36.88 89.79 -10.75
C GLU A 591 -38.37 89.89 -11.13
N LYS A 592 -39.12 88.79 -11.04
CA LYS A 592 -40.58 88.77 -11.29
C LYS A 592 -41.35 89.67 -10.33
N VAL A 593 -41.02 89.64 -9.04
CA VAL A 593 -41.62 90.52 -8.02
C VAL A 593 -41.29 91.99 -8.30
N LEU A 594 -40.07 92.30 -8.75
CA LEU A 594 -39.66 93.66 -9.13
C LEU A 594 -40.37 94.14 -10.39
N LEU A 595 -40.49 93.31 -11.44
CA LEU A 595 -41.17 93.65 -12.70
C LEU A 595 -42.66 93.92 -12.46
N LEU A 596 -43.37 93.04 -11.76
CA LEU A 596 -44.77 93.24 -11.39
C LEU A 596 -44.94 94.45 -10.45
N GLY A 597 -43.96 94.72 -9.57
CA GLY A 597 -43.92 95.94 -8.76
C GLY A 597 -43.74 97.22 -9.58
N ARG A 598 -43.01 97.15 -10.70
CA ARG A 598 -42.80 98.27 -11.63
C ARG A 598 -44.02 98.51 -12.51
N GLU A 599 -44.65 97.44 -13.00
CA GLU A 599 -45.94 97.46 -13.71
C GLU A 599 -47.06 98.03 -12.82
N ARG A 600 -47.05 97.72 -11.52
CA ARG A 600 -47.94 98.30 -10.49
C ARG A 600 -47.77 99.80 -10.24
N SER A 601 -46.55 100.31 -10.39
CA SER A 601 -46.18 101.72 -10.12
C SER A 601 -46.19 102.61 -11.36
N SER A 602 -46.30 102.03 -12.56
CA SER A 602 -46.41 102.77 -13.83
C SER A 602 -47.82 103.36 -14.03
N PRO A 603 -47.96 104.70 -14.19
CA PRO A 603 -49.25 105.35 -14.45
C PRO A 603 -49.90 104.94 -15.78
N ASP A 604 -49.09 104.63 -16.80
CA ASP A 604 -49.58 104.23 -18.14
C ASP A 604 -50.12 102.80 -18.12
N HIS A 605 -49.50 101.91 -17.34
CA HIS A 605 -49.96 100.53 -17.21
C HIS A 605 -51.31 100.44 -16.48
N ARG A 606 -51.57 101.31 -15.49
CA ARG A 606 -52.89 101.40 -14.82
C ARG A 606 -54.02 101.91 -15.72
N ARG A 607 -53.72 102.66 -16.79
CA ARG A 607 -54.73 103.21 -17.71
C ARG A 607 -55.13 102.25 -18.84
N TYR A 608 -54.27 101.30 -19.19
CA TYR A 608 -54.47 100.36 -20.31
C TYR A 608 -54.60 98.88 -19.89
N SER A 609 -54.36 98.54 -18.62
CA SER A 609 -54.45 97.15 -18.14
C SER A 609 -55.90 96.73 -17.90
N MET A 610 -56.31 95.62 -18.52
CA MET A 610 -57.63 94.99 -18.36
C MET A 610 -57.72 94.10 -17.11
N LEU A 611 -56.70 94.12 -16.25
CA LEU A 611 -56.60 93.30 -15.03
C LEU A 611 -57.00 94.12 -13.80
N ASP A 612 -57.82 93.52 -12.93
CA ASP A 612 -58.23 94.10 -11.66
C ASP A 612 -56.99 94.32 -10.74
N PRO A 613 -56.77 95.53 -10.18
CA PRO A 613 -55.69 95.79 -9.22
C PRO A 613 -55.61 94.80 -8.06
N SER A 614 -56.75 94.24 -7.63
CA SER A 614 -56.82 93.22 -6.56
C SER A 614 -56.13 91.91 -6.96
N ALA A 615 -56.22 91.52 -8.24
CA ALA A 615 -55.63 90.31 -8.78
C ALA A 615 -54.10 90.42 -8.86
N LEU A 616 -53.58 91.59 -9.27
CA LEU A 616 -52.14 91.87 -9.27
C LEU A 616 -51.54 91.87 -7.87
N ASP A 617 -52.23 92.44 -6.88
CA ASP A 617 -51.79 92.42 -5.49
C ASP A 617 -51.82 90.98 -4.91
N SER A 618 -52.79 90.16 -5.30
CA SER A 618 -52.83 88.73 -4.92
C SER A 618 -51.66 87.93 -5.52
N GLU A 619 -51.30 88.22 -6.78
CA GLU A 619 -50.21 87.55 -7.50
C GLU A 619 -48.83 87.95 -6.95
N VAL A 620 -48.64 89.24 -6.65
CA VAL A 620 -47.42 89.74 -6.00
C VAL A 620 -47.27 89.13 -4.60
N THR A 621 -48.36 88.98 -3.85
CA THR A 621 -48.34 88.35 -2.52
C THR A 621 -48.00 86.86 -2.63
N ARG A 622 -48.56 86.15 -3.61
CA ARG A 622 -48.25 84.76 -3.91
C ARG A 622 -46.79 84.55 -4.28
N LEU A 623 -46.24 85.40 -5.15
CA LEU A 623 -44.83 85.34 -5.55
C LEU A 623 -43.87 85.69 -4.39
N ARG A 624 -44.25 86.62 -3.51
CA ARG A 624 -43.49 86.91 -2.28
C ARG A 624 -43.47 85.74 -1.30
N GLN A 625 -44.61 85.07 -1.09
CA GLN A 625 -44.67 83.86 -0.28
C GLN A 625 -43.82 82.73 -0.88
N ARG A 626 -43.89 82.55 -2.21
CA ARG A 626 -43.07 81.55 -2.91
C ARG A 626 -41.57 81.86 -2.81
N LEU A 627 -41.19 83.13 -2.94
CA LEU A 627 -39.81 83.59 -2.76
C LEU A 627 -39.31 83.30 -1.34
N LEU A 628 -40.08 83.67 -0.32
CA LEU A 628 -39.75 83.38 1.08
C LEU A 628 -39.58 81.88 1.32
N GLY A 629 -40.49 81.05 0.80
CA GLY A 629 -40.38 79.59 0.91
C GLY A 629 -39.13 79.02 0.23
N THR A 630 -38.74 79.54 -0.94
CA THR A 630 -37.50 79.12 -1.61
C THR A 630 -36.23 79.60 -0.90
N GLU A 631 -36.25 80.80 -0.29
CA GLU A 631 -35.14 81.34 0.50
C GLU A 631 -34.95 80.57 1.81
N GLU A 632 -36.05 80.17 2.45
CA GLU A 632 -36.02 79.30 3.64
C GLU A 632 -35.54 77.89 3.30
N ALA A 633 -35.99 77.32 2.17
CA ALA A 633 -35.50 76.02 1.69
C ALA A 633 -34.00 76.02 1.42
N LEU A 634 -33.45 77.08 0.80
CA LEU A 634 -32.01 77.22 0.59
C LEU A 634 -31.26 77.34 1.92
N ARG A 635 -31.79 78.10 2.88
CA ARG A 635 -31.17 78.28 4.20
C ARG A 635 -31.08 76.97 4.98
N ASN A 636 -32.20 76.26 5.09
CA ASN A 636 -32.26 74.95 5.78
C ASN A 636 -31.31 73.94 5.13
N ALA A 637 -31.21 73.98 3.81
CA ALA A 637 -30.35 73.08 3.06
C ALA A 637 -28.85 73.41 3.29
N LEU A 638 -28.47 74.68 3.37
CA LEU A 638 -27.11 75.12 3.70
C LEU A 638 -26.71 74.77 5.13
N GLU A 639 -27.61 74.97 6.10
CA GLU A 639 -27.39 74.59 7.50
C GLU A 639 -27.17 73.08 7.62
N HIS A 640 -28.02 72.27 6.99
CA HIS A 640 -27.86 70.81 6.97
C HIS A 640 -26.53 70.37 6.31
N ASN A 641 -26.10 71.02 5.24
CA ASN A 641 -24.83 70.72 4.58
C ASN A 641 -23.63 71.05 5.49
N GLN A 642 -23.70 72.18 6.21
CA GLN A 642 -22.69 72.57 7.18
C GLN A 642 -22.59 71.58 8.36
N GLU A 643 -23.71 71.04 8.83
CA GLU A 643 -23.74 69.98 9.84
C GLU A 643 -23.11 68.66 9.35
N VAL A 644 -23.43 68.26 8.11
CA VAL A 644 -22.87 67.05 7.48
C VAL A 644 -21.36 67.19 7.27
N ASP A 645 -20.88 68.35 6.81
CA ASP A 645 -19.46 68.61 6.64
C ASP A 645 -18.70 68.58 7.98
N GLN A 646 -19.30 69.10 9.06
CA GLN A 646 -18.75 68.98 10.41
C GLN A 646 -18.67 67.52 10.88
N LEU A 647 -19.70 66.72 10.59
CA LEU A 647 -19.74 65.28 10.90
C LEU A 647 -18.63 64.52 10.14
N VAL A 648 -18.47 64.79 8.85
CA VAL A 648 -17.44 64.18 7.99
C VAL A 648 -16.03 64.56 8.46
N GLN A 649 -15.81 65.82 8.84
CA GLN A 649 -14.52 66.25 9.41
C GLN A 649 -14.25 65.62 10.79
N ALA A 650 -15.27 65.42 11.61
CA ALA A 650 -15.14 64.72 12.89
C ALA A 650 -14.77 63.24 12.70
N MET A 651 -15.38 62.56 11.73
CA MET A 651 -15.03 61.17 11.38
C MET A 651 -13.59 61.04 10.86
N ARG A 652 -13.09 62.02 10.09
CA ARG A 652 -11.69 62.03 9.64
C ARG A 652 -10.67 62.25 10.77
N LYS A 653 -11.07 62.89 11.87
CA LYS A 653 -10.19 63.20 13.02
C LYS A 653 -10.11 62.07 14.06
N ARG A 654 -10.93 61.01 13.98
CA ARG A 654 -10.87 59.84 14.86
C ARG A 654 -11.02 58.54 14.06
N PRO A 655 -9.92 57.92 13.58
CA PRO A 655 -10.00 56.63 12.91
C PRO A 655 -10.17 55.45 13.88
N ASP A 656 -9.77 55.61 15.15
CA ASP A 656 -9.81 54.53 16.15
C ASP A 656 -11.06 54.60 17.01
N LYS A 657 -12.13 53.96 16.52
CA LYS A 657 -13.24 53.31 17.27
C LYS A 657 -14.36 52.97 16.29
N SER A 658 -14.04 52.20 15.24
CA SER A 658 -15.07 51.45 14.52
C SER A 658 -15.08 50.04 15.07
N GLN A 659 -16.01 49.85 15.99
CA GLN A 659 -16.38 48.59 16.61
C GLN A 659 -16.68 47.56 15.51
N VAL A 660 -15.82 46.54 15.40
CA VAL A 660 -16.08 45.33 14.63
C VAL A 660 -17.16 44.56 15.38
N LEU A 661 -18.40 44.68 14.92
CA LEU A 661 -19.46 43.71 15.18
C LEU A 661 -19.89 43.16 13.82
N GLY A 662 -19.22 42.07 13.44
CA GLY A 662 -19.49 41.30 12.23
C GLY A 662 -18.87 39.92 12.41
N ALA A 663 -19.73 38.91 12.55
CA ALA A 663 -19.44 37.60 13.09
C ALA A 663 -18.62 36.67 12.16
N ASN A 664 -18.02 35.66 12.81
CA ASN A 664 -17.54 34.35 12.33
C ASN A 664 -16.12 34.26 11.77
N SER A 665 -15.22 33.56 12.47
CA SER A 665 -14.93 32.15 12.14
C SER A 665 -13.87 31.53 13.08
N ALA A 666 -14.18 30.30 13.47
CA ALA A 666 -13.41 29.21 14.05
C ALA A 666 -11.86 29.22 14.06
N ASN A 667 -11.38 28.51 15.11
CA ASN A 667 -10.11 27.80 15.30
C ASN A 667 -8.87 28.58 15.74
N GLY A 668 -8.43 28.26 16.96
CA GLY A 668 -7.12 28.64 17.49
C GLY A 668 -7.02 28.37 18.98
N ILE A 669 -6.79 27.11 19.33
CA ILE A 669 -6.46 26.61 20.67
C ILE A 669 -5.40 27.51 21.31
N HIS A 670 -5.70 28.10 22.47
CA HIS A 670 -4.66 28.52 23.41
C HIS A 670 -5.04 28.09 24.83
N HIS A 671 -4.15 27.28 25.38
CA HIS A 671 -4.13 26.78 26.74
C HIS A 671 -4.32 27.91 27.76
N GLN A 672 -5.24 27.69 28.69
CA GLN A 672 -5.38 28.47 29.90
C GLN A 672 -4.59 27.73 30.99
N GLU A 673 -3.34 28.17 31.23
CA GLU A 673 -2.64 27.88 32.48
C GLU A 673 -2.97 28.97 33.49
N SER A 674 -3.36 28.51 34.66
CA SER A 674 -3.64 29.25 35.88
C SER A 674 -2.36 29.69 36.58
N ASP A 675 -2.24 30.99 36.87
CA ASP A 675 -1.51 31.55 38.03
C ASP A 675 -1.85 33.04 38.11
N SER A 676 -2.70 33.48 39.04
CA SER A 676 -2.43 33.81 40.45
C SER A 676 -2.07 35.29 40.67
N THR A 677 -2.74 35.87 41.69
CA THR A 677 -2.49 37.19 42.35
C THR A 677 -2.90 38.45 41.57
N ARG A 678 -3.35 39.57 42.16
CA ARG A 678 -4.04 39.99 43.40
C ARG A 678 -4.20 41.53 43.23
N ASP A 679 -5.25 42.12 43.79
CA ASP A 679 -5.37 43.57 44.13
C ASP A 679 -5.53 44.56 42.94
N GLU A 680 -6.30 45.65 42.98
CA GLU A 680 -6.89 46.42 44.08
C GLU A 680 -8.01 47.34 43.52
N GLN A 681 -9.06 47.54 44.33
CA GLN A 681 -9.87 48.77 44.52
C GLN A 681 -10.37 49.57 43.29
N HIS A 682 -11.69 49.54 43.02
CA HIS A 682 -12.68 50.50 43.57
C HIS A 682 -14.10 50.15 43.15
#